data_AF-A0A9W8BG44-F1
#
_entry.id   AF-A0A9W8BG44-F1
#
_cell.length_a   1.000
_cell.length_b   1.000
_cell.length_c   1.000
_cell.angle_alpha   90.00
_cell.angle_beta   90.00
_cell.angle_gamma   90.00
#
_symmetry.space_group_name_H-M   'P 1'
#
loop_
_entity.id
_entity.type
_entity.pdbx_description
1 polymer ?
#
loop_
_entity_poly.entity_id
_entity_poly.type
_entity_poly.pdbx_seq_one_letter_code
_entity_poly.pdbx_strand_id
1 'polypeptide(L)'
;MLLKLIALLLKENRGQQRVVLEAKYSEYASRVSALILQLCTRPAYHTDLEEAHTTLAEARRSLVVRDNVGATTLDLYVKGIDAYQRVLQQEKLMISGRSSDWTREVRKYAAACLVEAESKAAATTATPAITGAEAQSPEPQMAEHGLHATQTRSYPESSDSGGSTHSASSSAARLTAEETTVVRHTSYINGLTFLPWLDHDSNERFDQSDYFTDKDGLLTLSPKQQRKLWKWRRASQVYNKPQVFGTSGCAHIVQETVTDCSFVAALCVSMEYERRFGRQVITQHIYPRGSSGMPVFNAAGKYMVKLFVNGLWRRVVIDDLLPAAEGGRLLCTYSDAGDIGPSLMEKAFLKVMGGYDFPGSNSSTDLHVLTGWIPEHVFVQDQAFDADGMWTRMCEASRRGDVLVTIATGEMSSDVAGALGLVPSHAYAVLDVREVCGQRLLKAKNPWSSQRWTGKFSHADRKGWTAELMAQLAYDPATAEGNDSGMFWIDYESVCRRFDAVHLNWKPDVFAHGASVHFEWALATGPRQALYDFSANPQYTLTVGDVGSGKTEAVWIQLTKHVLKTEKNSDFIALHVYDSSGGRRIYEPRAAMHIGEYVNIPHMLAQLSATAGERYTVVVAQREKTKTLFFTLRALSDAPLRLEKAPEPAVVETVQGQWGSSSAGGNTASARYLDNPQFRLTVRGDGGGPRTRASGVVTLEAAQRHAVNVRVFRGGFLVTRVLELNTVGNSGKYRTQFCACPLDGLEEGSYTVVVSTFEAFLFSRFKLTVGLDTAFTLTPIAREGAGMHRRDLHGRWAPGSAESMGGPASECSARNPRFLVRTGRPTTVMARLQTPQADPLPLVALSLFEYDNGVVGGLCTSSGSYTNSPQGVATRLTGIGRAGEAAEYLVVASTWDVDTDSAFVLYFYSEGVVEITPLQT
;
A
#
# COMPACT_ATOMS: atom_id res chain seq x y z
N MET A 1 -33.73 -3.37 -27.41
CA MET A 1 -33.78 -3.66 -28.87
C MET A 1 -33.00 -2.63 -29.68
N LEU A 2 -33.21 -1.31 -29.48
CA LEU A 2 -32.42 -0.24 -30.13
C LEU A 2 -30.89 -0.43 -29.98
N LEU A 3 -30.42 -0.80 -28.77
CA LEU A 3 -29.01 -1.12 -28.52
C LEU A 3 -28.49 -2.33 -29.33
N LYS A 4 -29.30 -3.39 -29.49
CA LYS A 4 -28.95 -4.53 -30.36
C LYS A 4 -28.86 -4.12 -31.84
N LEU A 5 -29.70 -3.17 -32.28
CA LEU A 5 -29.69 -2.65 -33.65
C LEU A 5 -28.46 -1.76 -33.91
N ILE A 6 -28.13 -0.86 -32.98
CA ILE A 6 -26.92 -0.03 -33.06
C ILE A 6 -25.66 -0.92 -33.02
N ALA A 7 -25.65 -1.98 -32.20
CA ALA A 7 -24.56 -2.95 -32.16
C ALA A 7 -24.39 -3.76 -33.45
N LEU A 8 -25.48 -4.02 -34.19
CA LEU A 8 -25.41 -4.63 -35.53
C LEU A 8 -24.88 -3.63 -36.57
N LEU A 9 -25.35 -2.38 -36.55
CA LEU A 9 -24.87 -1.32 -37.43
C LEU A 9 -23.39 -0.95 -37.18
N LEU A 10 -22.91 -1.10 -35.93
CA LEU A 10 -21.50 -0.94 -35.55
C LEU A 10 -20.59 -2.04 -36.12
N LYS A 11 -21.13 -3.23 -36.42
CA LYS A 11 -20.36 -4.32 -37.08
C LYS A 11 -20.14 -4.05 -38.57
N GLU A 12 -21.06 -3.37 -39.23
CA GLU A 12 -21.04 -3.17 -40.68
C GLU A 12 -20.42 -1.85 -41.13
N ASN A 13 -20.29 -0.86 -40.23
CA ASN A 13 -19.76 0.48 -40.56
C ASN A 13 -18.32 0.71 -40.03
N ARG A 14 -17.50 1.46 -40.79
CA ARG A 14 -16.11 1.85 -40.41
C ARG A 14 -15.92 3.37 -40.48
N GLY A 15 -14.92 3.90 -39.78
CA GLY A 15 -14.56 5.33 -39.82
C GLY A 15 -15.49 6.24 -39.00
N GLN A 16 -15.65 7.50 -39.41
CA GLN A 16 -16.37 8.54 -38.64
C GLN A 16 -17.82 8.18 -38.27
N GLN A 17 -18.53 7.41 -39.11
CA GLN A 17 -19.89 6.95 -38.80
C GLN A 17 -19.93 6.00 -37.59
N ARG A 18 -18.87 5.20 -37.37
CA ARG A 18 -18.77 4.32 -36.21
C ARG A 18 -18.64 5.12 -34.91
N VAL A 19 -17.85 6.18 -34.91
CA VAL A 19 -17.67 7.06 -33.74
C VAL A 19 -18.99 7.73 -33.34
N VAL A 20 -19.78 8.17 -34.34
CA VAL A 20 -21.11 8.74 -34.11
C VAL A 20 -22.09 7.69 -33.58
N LEU A 21 -22.03 6.45 -34.10
CA LEU A 21 -22.86 5.34 -33.63
C LEU A 21 -22.47 4.86 -32.22
N GLU A 22 -21.19 4.89 -31.86
CA GLU A 22 -20.69 4.56 -30.51
C GLU A 22 -21.12 5.62 -29.49
N ALA A 23 -21.04 6.90 -29.84
CA ALA A 23 -21.54 7.99 -29.00
C ALA A 23 -23.06 7.87 -28.78
N LYS A 24 -23.83 7.59 -29.85
CA LYS A 24 -25.26 7.35 -29.74
C LYS A 24 -25.60 6.07 -28.96
N TYR A 25 -24.81 5.00 -29.10
CA TYR A 25 -24.99 3.78 -28.31
C TYR A 25 -24.86 4.07 -26.81
N SER A 26 -23.81 4.79 -26.40
CA SER A 26 -23.61 5.15 -25.00
C SER A 26 -24.71 6.09 -24.49
N GLU A 27 -25.11 7.09 -25.29
CA GLU A 27 -26.20 7.99 -24.92
C GLU A 27 -27.52 7.21 -24.71
N TYR A 28 -27.88 6.32 -25.65
CA TYR A 28 -29.09 5.52 -25.54
C TYR A 28 -29.01 4.45 -24.45
N ALA A 29 -27.83 3.90 -24.17
CA ALA A 29 -27.63 2.95 -23.06
C ALA A 29 -27.87 3.64 -21.72
N SER A 30 -27.32 4.85 -21.54
CA SER A 30 -27.59 5.67 -20.36
C SER A 30 -29.06 6.07 -20.24
N ARG A 31 -29.72 6.43 -21.35
CA ARG A 31 -31.14 6.81 -21.36
C ARG A 31 -32.06 5.62 -21.09
N VAL A 32 -31.73 4.42 -21.58
CA VAL A 32 -32.46 3.17 -21.27
C VAL A 32 -32.27 2.78 -19.80
N SER A 33 -31.06 2.89 -19.25
CA SER A 33 -30.83 2.68 -17.82
C SER A 33 -31.64 3.65 -16.95
N ALA A 34 -31.76 4.92 -17.36
CA ALA A 34 -32.59 5.91 -16.65
C ALA A 34 -34.10 5.61 -16.76
N LEU A 35 -34.57 5.25 -17.96
CA LEU A 35 -35.99 4.93 -18.23
C LEU A 35 -36.42 3.64 -17.52
N ILE A 36 -35.57 2.61 -17.48
CA ILE A 36 -35.81 1.35 -16.75
C ILE A 36 -35.87 1.61 -15.25
N LEU A 37 -35.05 2.51 -14.71
CA LEU A 37 -35.13 2.91 -13.30
C LEU A 37 -36.48 3.55 -12.94
N GLN A 38 -37.15 4.22 -13.90
CA GLN A 38 -38.38 4.99 -13.68
C GLN A 38 -39.67 4.20 -13.98
N LEU A 39 -39.67 3.30 -14.96
CA LEU A 39 -40.83 2.45 -15.29
C LEU A 39 -41.13 1.37 -14.24
N CYS A 40 -40.25 1.18 -13.26
CA CYS A 40 -40.31 0.08 -12.31
C CYS A 40 -41.30 0.26 -11.13
N THR A 41 -42.29 1.17 -11.21
CA THR A 41 -43.13 1.46 -10.03
C THR A 41 -44.65 1.38 -10.13
N ARG A 42 -45.39 1.28 -11.27
CA ARG A 42 -46.85 1.00 -11.18
C ARG A 42 -47.61 0.62 -12.48
N PRO A 43 -48.78 -0.06 -12.36
CA PRO A 43 -49.45 -0.79 -13.45
C PRO A 43 -50.59 -0.04 -14.20
N ALA A 44 -50.81 1.26 -14.01
CA ALA A 44 -52.06 1.92 -14.43
C ALA A 44 -52.09 2.55 -15.84
N TYR A 45 -51.01 2.45 -16.64
CA TYR A 45 -50.88 3.18 -17.91
C TYR A 45 -50.88 2.28 -19.16
N HIS A 46 -51.61 1.17 -19.09
CA HIS A 46 -51.57 0.09 -20.10
C HIS A 46 -51.90 0.58 -21.53
N THR A 47 -52.83 1.52 -21.70
CA THR A 47 -53.34 1.95 -23.02
C THR A 47 -52.38 2.88 -23.79
N ASP A 48 -51.76 3.85 -23.12
CA ASP A 48 -50.77 4.75 -23.77
C ASP A 48 -49.43 4.04 -23.99
N LEU A 49 -49.10 3.09 -23.10
CA LEU A 49 -48.00 2.15 -23.29
C LEU A 49 -48.25 1.24 -24.48
N GLU A 50 -49.48 0.77 -24.70
CA GLU A 50 -49.88 -0.02 -25.87
C GLU A 50 -49.73 0.76 -27.17
N GLU A 51 -50.12 2.04 -27.24
CA GLU A 51 -49.92 2.87 -28.44
C GLU A 51 -48.43 3.04 -28.78
N ALA A 52 -47.60 3.29 -27.76
CA ALA A 52 -46.16 3.40 -27.92
C ALA A 52 -45.50 2.05 -28.27
N HIS A 53 -46.00 0.95 -27.70
CA HIS A 53 -45.57 -0.40 -28.06
C HIS A 53 -45.95 -0.76 -29.49
N THR A 54 -47.14 -0.38 -29.94
CA THR A 54 -47.66 -0.63 -31.29
C THR A 54 -46.83 0.11 -32.33
N THR A 55 -46.49 1.37 -32.05
CA THR A 55 -45.61 2.20 -32.91
C THR A 55 -44.21 1.61 -33.04
N LEU A 56 -43.63 1.14 -31.92
CA LEU A 56 -42.31 0.48 -31.93
C LEU A 56 -42.32 -0.91 -32.58
N ALA A 57 -43.46 -1.62 -32.53
CA ALA A 57 -43.66 -2.90 -33.19
C ALA A 57 -43.84 -2.75 -34.72
N GLU A 58 -44.46 -1.66 -35.19
CA GLU A 58 -44.49 -1.29 -36.62
C GLU A 58 -43.11 -0.93 -37.14
N ALA A 59 -42.34 -0.12 -36.40
CA ALA A 59 -40.96 0.19 -36.75
C ALA A 59 -40.12 -1.09 -36.91
N ARG A 60 -40.32 -2.07 -36.02
CA ARG A 60 -39.67 -3.38 -36.07
C ARG A 60 -40.12 -4.23 -37.26
N ARG A 61 -41.41 -4.21 -37.64
CA ARG A 61 -41.91 -4.95 -38.81
C ARG A 61 -41.35 -4.38 -40.12
N SER A 62 -41.18 -3.06 -40.21
CA SER A 62 -40.56 -2.40 -41.38
C SER A 62 -39.11 -2.85 -41.64
N LEU A 63 -38.41 -3.27 -40.58
CA LEU A 63 -37.02 -3.76 -40.58
C LEU A 63 -36.86 -5.21 -41.07
N VAL A 64 -37.92 -6.02 -41.02
CA VAL A 64 -37.89 -7.43 -41.43
C VAL A 64 -38.09 -7.60 -42.94
N VAL A 65 -38.62 -6.58 -43.62
CA VAL A 65 -39.08 -6.69 -45.02
C VAL A 65 -38.15 -5.96 -46.02
N ARG A 66 -37.15 -5.18 -45.59
CA ARG A 66 -36.23 -4.48 -46.52
C ARG A 66 -34.79 -4.41 -46.00
N ASP A 67 -33.85 -4.91 -46.80
CA ASP A 67 -32.40 -4.90 -46.59
C ASP A 67 -31.75 -3.50 -46.65
N ASN A 68 -32.50 -2.42 -46.41
CA ASN A 68 -31.93 -1.07 -46.35
C ASN A 68 -32.73 -0.20 -45.38
N VAL A 69 -32.13 0.11 -44.22
CA VAL A 69 -32.74 0.91 -43.15
C VAL A 69 -32.74 2.39 -43.58
N GLY A 70 -33.88 2.88 -44.07
CA GLY A 70 -34.06 4.29 -44.40
C GLY A 70 -34.36 5.18 -43.19
N ALA A 71 -34.12 6.49 -43.32
CA ALA A 71 -34.35 7.53 -42.31
C ALA A 71 -35.77 7.50 -41.69
N THR A 72 -36.76 7.02 -42.45
CA THR A 72 -38.16 6.87 -42.03
C THR A 72 -38.38 5.83 -40.91
N THR A 73 -37.56 4.79 -40.81
CA THR A 73 -37.66 3.80 -39.72
C THR A 73 -37.09 4.36 -38.41
N LEU A 74 -36.05 5.20 -38.49
CA LEU A 74 -35.47 5.87 -37.34
C LEU A 74 -36.46 6.89 -36.74
N ASP A 75 -37.18 7.61 -37.59
CA ASP A 75 -38.22 8.57 -37.18
C ASP A 75 -39.39 7.91 -36.43
N LEU A 76 -39.78 6.69 -36.81
CA LEU A 76 -40.80 5.93 -36.09
C LEU A 76 -40.32 5.51 -34.68
N TYR A 77 -39.03 5.18 -34.55
CA TYR A 77 -38.42 4.92 -33.24
C TYR A 77 -38.35 6.17 -32.37
N VAL A 78 -38.02 7.33 -32.94
CA VAL A 78 -38.01 8.62 -32.23
C VAL A 78 -39.43 8.98 -31.77
N LYS A 79 -40.42 8.88 -32.65
CA LYS A 79 -41.84 9.15 -32.31
C LYS A 79 -42.37 8.25 -31.18
N GLY A 80 -42.02 6.96 -31.20
CA GLY A 80 -42.39 6.05 -30.12
C GLY A 80 -41.80 6.47 -28.77
N ILE A 81 -40.54 6.92 -28.75
CA ILE A 81 -39.86 7.37 -27.52
C ILE A 81 -40.40 8.71 -27.03
N ASP A 82 -40.73 9.65 -27.93
CA ASP A 82 -41.31 10.94 -27.55
C ASP A 82 -42.75 10.81 -27.01
N ALA A 83 -43.52 9.82 -27.48
CA ALA A 83 -44.81 9.47 -26.89
C ALA A 83 -44.64 8.97 -25.45
N TYR A 84 -43.66 8.09 -25.20
CA TYR A 84 -43.28 7.65 -23.85
C TYR A 84 -42.90 8.84 -22.93
N GLN A 85 -42.20 9.85 -23.46
CA GLN A 85 -41.78 11.02 -22.67
C GLN A 85 -42.92 11.98 -22.32
N ARG A 86 -43.94 12.12 -23.17
CA ARG A 86 -45.09 13.00 -22.89
C ARG A 86 -45.92 12.49 -21.72
N VAL A 87 -46.11 11.17 -21.62
CA VAL A 87 -46.76 10.52 -20.47
C VAL A 87 -45.99 10.81 -19.18
N LEU A 88 -44.65 10.79 -19.24
CA LEU A 88 -43.78 11.06 -18.09
C LEU A 88 -43.77 12.53 -17.61
N GLN A 89 -44.10 13.49 -18.48
CA GLN A 89 -44.10 14.92 -18.10
C GLN A 89 -45.36 15.35 -17.34
N GLN A 90 -46.51 14.71 -17.59
CA GLN A 90 -47.77 15.04 -16.90
C GLN A 90 -47.77 14.61 -15.42
N GLU A 91 -46.90 13.69 -15.00
CA GLU A 91 -46.93 13.06 -13.68
C GLU A 91 -46.00 13.71 -12.63
N LYS A 92 -45.27 14.79 -12.96
CA LYS A 92 -44.39 15.50 -12.01
C LYS A 92 -45.12 16.14 -10.80
N LEU A 93 -46.45 16.07 -10.75
CA LEU A 93 -47.32 16.80 -9.82
C LEU A 93 -47.80 16.01 -8.58
N MET A 94 -47.58 14.69 -8.47
CA MET A 94 -48.26 13.89 -7.43
C MET A 94 -47.37 12.76 -6.88
N ILE A 95 -46.46 13.04 -5.94
CA ILE A 95 -45.56 12.04 -5.36
C ILE A 95 -45.85 11.82 -3.87
N SER A 96 -46.31 10.62 -3.47
CA SER A 96 -45.85 9.94 -2.23
C SER A 96 -46.20 8.43 -2.21
N GLY A 97 -45.24 7.59 -1.76
CA GLY A 97 -45.52 6.30 -1.10
C GLY A 97 -45.09 4.96 -1.77
N ARG A 98 -43.91 4.44 -1.34
CA ARG A 98 -43.36 3.06 -1.15
C ARG A 98 -43.66 1.83 -2.07
N SER A 99 -42.60 1.01 -2.24
CA SER A 99 -42.48 -0.50 -2.31
C SER A 99 -41.57 -1.00 -3.48
N SER A 100 -41.06 -2.24 -3.53
CA SER A 100 -39.94 -2.94 -2.83
C SER A 100 -39.47 -4.12 -3.73
N ASP A 101 -38.26 -4.66 -3.49
CA ASP A 101 -37.60 -5.90 -3.99
C ASP A 101 -37.50 -6.26 -5.50
N TRP A 102 -38.52 -6.07 -6.33
CA TRP A 102 -38.43 -6.41 -7.77
C TRP A 102 -37.44 -5.52 -8.54
N THR A 103 -37.32 -4.26 -8.12
CA THR A 103 -36.36 -3.28 -8.67
C THR A 103 -34.90 -3.70 -8.52
N ARG A 104 -34.59 -4.53 -7.52
CA ARG A 104 -33.23 -5.06 -7.27
C ARG A 104 -32.87 -6.15 -8.27
N GLU A 105 -33.81 -7.04 -8.60
CA GLU A 105 -33.60 -8.14 -9.54
C GLU A 105 -33.50 -7.66 -11.00
N VAL A 106 -34.28 -6.65 -11.39
CA VAL A 106 -34.21 -6.06 -12.73
C VAL A 106 -32.88 -5.33 -12.97
N ARG A 107 -32.34 -4.64 -11.94
CA ARG A 107 -30.99 -4.03 -11.98
C ARG A 107 -29.89 -5.09 -12.14
N LYS A 108 -30.03 -6.23 -11.48
CA LYS A 108 -29.08 -7.37 -11.57
C LYS A 108 -29.11 -8.00 -12.96
N TYR A 109 -30.29 -8.20 -13.54
CA TYR A 109 -30.43 -8.75 -14.90
C TYR A 109 -29.88 -7.80 -15.98
N ALA A 110 -30.09 -6.49 -15.83
CA ALA A 110 -29.54 -5.48 -16.73
C ALA A 110 -28.01 -5.42 -16.69
N ALA A 111 -27.39 -5.52 -15.50
CA ALA A 111 -25.94 -5.59 -15.35
C ALA A 111 -25.34 -6.87 -15.97
N ALA A 112 -26.05 -8.01 -15.86
CA ALA A 112 -25.65 -9.27 -16.48
C ALA A 112 -25.61 -9.19 -18.01
N CYS A 113 -26.62 -8.54 -18.62
CA CYS A 113 -26.69 -8.33 -20.06
C CYS A 113 -25.58 -7.40 -20.57
N LEU A 114 -25.16 -6.42 -19.75
CA LEU A 114 -24.05 -5.52 -20.06
C LEU A 114 -22.70 -6.26 -20.05
N VAL A 115 -22.44 -7.08 -19.03
CA VAL A 115 -21.22 -7.90 -18.93
C VAL A 115 -21.15 -8.94 -20.06
N GLU A 116 -22.28 -9.56 -20.42
CA GLU A 116 -22.33 -10.48 -21.56
C GLU A 116 -22.01 -9.77 -22.88
N ALA A 117 -22.51 -8.55 -23.07
CA ALA A 117 -22.21 -7.72 -24.24
C ALA A 117 -20.74 -7.30 -24.32
N GLU A 118 -20.13 -6.90 -23.20
CA GLU A 118 -18.71 -6.54 -23.10
C GLU A 118 -17.80 -7.74 -23.36
N SER A 119 -18.16 -8.93 -22.85
CA SER A 119 -17.38 -10.16 -23.06
C SER A 119 -17.35 -10.61 -24.53
N LYS A 120 -18.46 -10.42 -25.25
CA LYS A 120 -18.57 -10.73 -26.68
C LYS A 120 -17.83 -9.70 -27.56
N ALA A 121 -17.73 -8.44 -27.12
CA ALA A 121 -16.92 -7.43 -27.78
C ALA A 121 -15.42 -7.73 -27.68
N ALA A 122 -14.93 -8.15 -26.50
CA ALA A 122 -13.53 -8.48 -26.27
C ALA A 122 -13.06 -9.77 -26.99
N ALA A 123 -13.97 -10.69 -27.31
CA ALA A 123 -13.64 -11.91 -28.06
C ALA A 123 -13.44 -11.67 -29.57
N THR A 124 -13.81 -10.49 -30.09
CA THR A 124 -13.74 -10.18 -31.53
C THR A 124 -12.44 -9.44 -31.91
N THR A 125 -11.59 -9.09 -30.95
CA THR A 125 -10.31 -8.38 -31.14
C THR A 125 -9.07 -9.27 -31.19
N ALA A 126 -9.21 -10.60 -31.14
CA ALA A 126 -8.09 -11.52 -31.28
C ALA A 126 -8.08 -12.16 -32.68
N THR A 127 -7.13 -11.77 -33.53
CA THR A 127 -6.78 -12.46 -34.78
C THR A 127 -5.25 -12.63 -34.79
N PRO A 128 -4.69 -13.78 -35.23
CA PRO A 128 -3.27 -14.08 -35.08
C PRO A 128 -2.41 -13.30 -36.10
N ALA A 129 -1.29 -12.75 -35.65
CA ALA A 129 -0.32 -12.10 -36.51
C ALA A 129 0.63 -13.12 -37.16
N ILE A 130 0.81 -12.92 -38.46
CA ILE A 130 1.61 -13.70 -39.41
C ILE A 130 3.11 -13.41 -39.25
N THR A 131 3.90 -14.43 -39.57
CA THR A 131 5.36 -14.52 -39.68
C THR A 131 6.03 -13.49 -40.61
N GLY A 132 7.23 -13.04 -40.22
CA GLY A 132 8.36 -12.75 -41.12
C GLY A 132 8.77 -11.28 -41.25
N ALA A 133 9.93 -10.93 -40.70
CA ALA A 133 10.99 -10.14 -41.35
C ALA A 133 12.16 -9.91 -40.38
N GLU A 134 13.33 -10.37 -40.80
CA GLU A 134 14.64 -10.15 -40.17
C GLU A 134 15.05 -8.68 -40.23
N ALA A 135 15.67 -8.18 -39.17
CA ALA A 135 16.55 -7.01 -39.21
C ALA A 135 17.60 -7.12 -38.10
N GLN A 136 18.86 -7.33 -38.51
CA GLN A 136 20.05 -7.35 -37.67
C GLN A 136 20.46 -5.94 -37.25
N SER A 137 20.93 -5.78 -36.01
CA SER A 137 21.83 -4.70 -35.55
C SER A 137 22.68 -5.21 -34.36
N PRO A 138 23.92 -4.72 -34.18
CA PRO A 138 25.04 -5.52 -33.67
C PRO A 138 25.32 -5.37 -32.16
N GLU A 139 25.85 -6.44 -31.57
CA GLU A 139 26.50 -6.46 -30.25
C GLU A 139 27.95 -5.95 -30.32
N PRO A 140 28.45 -5.23 -29.28
CA PRO A 140 29.87 -5.02 -29.08
C PRO A 140 30.48 -6.10 -28.17
N GLN A 141 31.55 -6.71 -28.67
CA GLN A 141 32.40 -7.70 -28.00
C GLN A 141 33.14 -7.09 -26.79
N MET A 142 33.11 -7.77 -25.64
CA MET A 142 34.07 -7.57 -24.56
C MET A 142 35.00 -8.78 -24.47
N ALA A 143 36.30 -8.49 -24.54
CA ALA A 143 37.38 -9.44 -24.48
C ALA A 143 37.55 -10.03 -23.07
N GLU A 144 37.66 -11.35 -23.02
CA GLU A 144 38.15 -12.11 -21.87
C GLU A 144 39.67 -11.94 -21.73
N HIS A 145 40.13 -11.65 -20.51
CA HIS A 145 41.40 -12.17 -20.02
C HIS A 145 41.21 -12.60 -18.57
N GLY A 146 41.27 -13.91 -18.36
CA GLY A 146 41.23 -14.52 -17.04
C GLY A 146 42.48 -14.23 -16.22
N LEU A 147 42.46 -14.67 -14.96
CA LEU A 147 43.61 -15.25 -14.25
C LEU A 147 43.14 -15.82 -12.90
N HIS A 148 43.22 -17.15 -12.82
CA HIS A 148 43.52 -18.03 -11.71
C HIS A 148 43.02 -17.74 -10.28
N ALA A 149 42.12 -18.63 -9.87
CA ALA A 149 41.93 -19.08 -8.50
C ALA A 149 43.24 -19.65 -7.90
N THR A 150 43.54 -19.27 -6.66
CA THR A 150 44.44 -20.06 -5.80
C THR A 150 43.77 -20.25 -4.45
N GLN A 151 43.47 -21.50 -4.14
CA GLN A 151 43.04 -21.98 -2.83
C GLN A 151 44.21 -21.86 -1.85
N THR A 152 43.97 -21.41 -0.61
CA THR A 152 44.74 -21.91 0.53
C THR A 152 43.93 -21.96 1.81
N ARG A 153 44.23 -23.01 2.58
CA ARG A 153 43.53 -23.60 3.72
C ARG A 153 43.50 -22.73 4.98
N SER A 154 42.43 -22.96 5.74
CA SER A 154 42.27 -22.76 7.18
C SER A 154 43.31 -23.50 8.04
N TYR A 155 43.73 -22.92 9.17
CA TYR A 155 43.69 -23.50 10.54
C TYR A 155 44.06 -22.40 11.59
N PRO A 156 43.62 -22.54 12.86
CA PRO A 156 43.53 -21.46 13.85
C PRO A 156 44.75 -21.36 14.76
N GLU A 157 44.97 -20.20 15.40
CA GLU A 157 45.44 -20.14 16.78
C GLU A 157 45.33 -18.72 17.39
N SER A 158 45.06 -18.74 18.69
CA SER A 158 44.80 -17.67 19.64
C SER A 158 46.07 -17.01 20.18
N SER A 159 46.04 -15.70 20.45
CA SER A 159 46.66 -15.10 21.64
C SER A 159 46.22 -13.64 21.84
N ASP A 160 45.65 -13.36 23.00
CA ASP A 160 45.37 -12.04 23.57
C ASP A 160 46.62 -11.17 23.75
N SER A 161 46.50 -9.86 23.53
CA SER A 161 47.03 -8.85 24.46
C SER A 161 46.45 -7.45 24.18
N GLY A 162 46.01 -6.77 25.25
CA GLY A 162 45.16 -5.58 25.25
C GLY A 162 45.75 -4.27 24.70
N GLY A 163 44.83 -3.37 24.36
CA GLY A 163 45.08 -1.97 24.00
C GLY A 163 43.77 -1.25 23.70
N SER A 164 43.06 -0.83 24.75
CA SER A 164 41.74 -0.16 24.67
C SER A 164 41.82 1.17 23.92
N THR A 165 41.21 1.21 22.74
CA THR A 165 40.70 2.41 22.10
C THR A 165 39.29 2.11 21.61
N HIS A 166 38.28 2.56 22.36
CA HIS A 166 36.89 2.45 21.94
C HIS A 166 36.61 3.44 20.79
N SER A 167 36.98 3.07 19.57
CA SER A 167 36.25 3.54 18.39
C SER A 167 35.02 2.66 18.27
N ALA A 168 33.82 3.25 18.37
CA ALA A 168 32.59 2.60 17.98
C ALA A 168 32.59 2.38 16.45
N SER A 169 33.37 1.40 15.97
CA SER A 169 33.12 0.80 14.66
C SER A 169 31.99 -0.20 14.88
N SER A 170 30.75 0.23 14.61
CA SER A 170 29.67 -0.69 14.36
C SER A 170 30.20 -1.75 13.38
N SER A 171 30.19 -3.02 13.76
CA SER A 171 30.44 -4.12 12.82
C SER A 171 29.41 -3.96 11.69
N ALA A 172 29.82 -3.36 10.57
CA ALA A 172 28.95 -3.21 9.41
C ALA A 172 28.57 -4.63 8.99
N ALA A 173 27.33 -5.02 9.25
CA ALA A 173 26.79 -6.24 8.69
C ALA A 173 27.05 -6.18 7.18
N ARG A 174 27.76 -7.18 6.66
CA ARG A 174 28.15 -7.19 5.25
C ARG A 174 26.87 -7.12 4.41
N LEU A 175 26.75 -6.10 3.57
CA LEU A 175 25.60 -5.93 2.69
C LEU A 175 25.34 -7.22 1.89
N THR A 176 24.08 -7.59 1.77
CA THR A 176 23.66 -8.68 0.87
C THR A 176 23.93 -8.32 -0.60
N ALA A 177 23.82 -9.29 -1.51
CA ALA A 177 23.98 -9.04 -2.95
C ALA A 177 22.89 -8.10 -3.50
N GLU A 178 21.66 -8.23 -3.00
CA GLU A 178 20.54 -7.35 -3.34
C GLU A 178 20.81 -5.91 -2.86
N GLU A 179 21.20 -5.75 -1.60
CA GLU A 179 21.57 -4.43 -1.04
C GLU A 179 22.75 -3.82 -1.78
N THR A 180 23.76 -4.61 -2.13
CA THR A 180 24.91 -4.13 -2.91
C THR A 180 24.47 -3.58 -4.28
N THR A 181 23.48 -4.22 -4.90
CA THR A 181 22.91 -3.77 -6.17
C THR A 181 22.16 -2.43 -5.99
N VAL A 182 21.33 -2.33 -4.95
CA VAL A 182 20.63 -1.09 -4.61
C VAL A 182 21.62 0.04 -4.33
N VAL A 183 22.60 -0.19 -3.47
CA VAL A 183 23.62 0.80 -3.09
C VAL A 183 24.45 1.24 -4.30
N ARG A 184 24.83 0.32 -5.19
CA ARG A 184 25.52 0.64 -6.44
C ARG A 184 24.65 1.52 -7.33
N HIS A 185 23.40 1.12 -7.55
CA HIS A 185 22.47 1.89 -8.38
C HIS A 185 22.25 3.30 -7.82
N THR A 186 22.02 3.40 -6.51
CA THR A 186 21.74 4.68 -5.83
C THR A 186 22.99 5.49 -5.49
N SER A 187 24.15 5.06 -5.99
CA SER A 187 25.37 5.88 -6.06
C SER A 187 25.38 6.83 -7.24
N TYR A 188 24.50 6.63 -8.23
CA TYR A 188 24.34 7.54 -9.34
C TYR A 188 23.25 8.58 -9.02
N ILE A 189 23.65 9.83 -8.79
CA ILE A 189 22.76 10.93 -8.38
C ILE A 189 23.02 12.12 -9.30
N ASN A 190 21.97 12.66 -9.91
CA ASN A 190 22.06 13.84 -10.81
C ASN A 190 23.11 13.71 -11.93
N GLY A 191 23.33 12.50 -12.44
CA GLY A 191 24.31 12.26 -13.50
C GLY A 191 25.73 11.98 -13.02
N LEU A 192 25.99 12.07 -11.71
CA LEU A 192 27.31 11.91 -11.10
C LEU A 192 27.36 10.68 -10.19
N THR A 193 28.57 10.16 -9.96
CA THR A 193 28.77 8.98 -9.11
C THR A 193 29.35 9.35 -7.75
N PHE A 194 28.62 9.03 -6.69
CA PHE A 194 29.02 9.23 -5.29
C PHE A 194 29.07 7.89 -4.58
N LEU A 195 30.26 7.30 -4.49
CA LEU A 195 30.45 5.97 -3.89
C LEU A 195 30.32 6.03 -2.36
N PRO A 196 29.90 4.91 -1.71
CA PRO A 196 30.02 4.77 -0.26
C PRO A 196 31.46 5.02 0.20
N TRP A 197 31.61 5.64 1.36
CA TRP A 197 32.88 5.82 2.02
C TRP A 197 33.43 4.48 2.50
N LEU A 198 34.70 4.21 2.21
CA LEU A 198 35.43 3.03 2.62
C LEU A 198 36.60 3.43 3.54
N ASP A 199 37.04 2.53 4.41
CA ASP A 199 38.08 2.87 5.41
C ASP A 199 39.37 3.40 4.77
N HIS A 200 39.75 2.86 3.61
CA HIS A 200 40.93 3.29 2.86
C HIS A 200 40.81 4.68 2.23
N ASP A 201 39.61 5.25 2.09
CA ASP A 201 39.44 6.63 1.61
C ASP A 201 40.12 7.63 2.56
N SER A 202 40.24 7.29 3.85
CA SER A 202 40.95 8.11 4.83
C SER A 202 42.44 8.29 4.51
N ASN A 203 43.00 7.41 3.65
CA ASN A 203 44.40 7.41 3.23
C ASN A 203 44.62 8.11 1.87
N GLU A 204 43.59 8.78 1.34
CA GLU A 204 43.66 9.54 0.09
C GLU A 204 44.81 10.56 0.12
N ARG A 205 45.53 10.68 -1.00
CA ARG A 205 46.61 11.66 -1.15
C ARG A 205 46.07 13.01 -1.61
N PHE A 206 46.46 14.05 -0.89
CA PHE A 206 46.05 15.44 -1.13
C PHE A 206 47.21 16.32 -1.61
N ASP A 207 48.44 15.81 -1.53
CA ASP A 207 49.66 16.43 -2.01
C ASP A 207 49.82 16.23 -3.52
N GLN A 208 49.86 17.33 -4.25
CA GLN A 208 50.12 17.35 -5.69
C GLN A 208 50.72 18.70 -6.08
N SER A 209 51.54 18.70 -7.15
CA SER A 209 52.24 19.90 -7.63
C SER A 209 51.30 20.93 -8.27
N ASP A 210 50.26 20.44 -8.94
CA ASP A 210 49.30 21.27 -9.68
C ASP A 210 47.97 21.41 -8.93
N TYR A 211 47.20 22.45 -9.26
CA TYR A 211 45.86 22.63 -8.73
C TYR A 211 44.94 21.47 -9.14
N PHE A 212 44.24 20.92 -8.16
CA PHE A 212 43.17 19.96 -8.40
C PHE A 212 42.00 20.67 -9.07
N THR A 213 41.52 20.10 -10.16
CA THR A 213 40.31 20.54 -10.82
C THR A 213 39.31 19.40 -10.74
N ASP A 214 38.10 19.73 -10.32
CA ASP A 214 37.02 18.77 -10.23
C ASP A 214 36.70 18.22 -11.63
N LYS A 215 36.85 16.90 -11.79
CA LYS A 215 36.61 16.22 -13.07
C LYS A 215 35.17 16.34 -13.56
N ASP A 216 34.24 16.60 -12.65
CA ASP A 216 32.81 16.74 -12.95
C ASP A 216 32.46 18.18 -13.39
N GLY A 217 33.44 19.09 -13.39
CA GLY A 217 33.32 20.47 -13.85
C GLY A 217 32.76 21.45 -12.81
N LEU A 218 32.43 22.66 -13.28
CA LEU A 218 31.86 23.71 -12.44
C LEU A 218 30.37 23.46 -12.19
N LEU A 219 29.92 23.71 -10.96
CA LEU A 219 28.51 23.55 -10.62
C LEU A 219 27.65 24.58 -11.36
N THR A 220 26.49 24.14 -11.84
CA THR A 220 25.48 25.02 -12.43
C THR A 220 25.07 26.09 -11.42
N LEU A 221 25.15 27.35 -11.82
CA LEU A 221 24.75 28.49 -10.99
C LEU A 221 23.26 28.80 -11.14
N SER A 222 22.63 29.30 -10.07
CA SER A 222 21.27 29.84 -10.17
C SER A 222 21.22 31.06 -11.10
N PRO A 223 20.06 31.39 -11.70
CA PRO A 223 19.93 32.59 -12.52
C PRO A 223 20.36 33.88 -11.81
N LYS A 224 20.17 33.97 -10.49
CA LYS A 224 20.59 35.12 -9.68
C LYS A 224 22.12 35.22 -9.57
N GLN A 225 22.81 34.11 -9.36
CA GLN A 225 24.27 34.07 -9.29
C GLN A 225 24.90 34.32 -10.66
N GLN A 226 24.35 33.75 -11.74
CA GLN A 226 24.86 33.97 -13.10
C GLN A 226 24.92 35.45 -13.46
N ARG A 227 23.88 36.23 -13.10
CA ARG A 227 23.84 37.68 -13.35
C ARG A 227 24.90 38.47 -12.58
N LYS A 228 25.38 37.95 -11.45
CA LYS A 228 26.38 38.60 -10.60
C LYS A 228 27.78 38.00 -10.77
N LEU A 229 27.91 36.91 -11.53
CA LEU A 229 29.16 36.19 -11.67
C LEU A 229 30.17 37.05 -12.44
N TRP A 230 31.32 37.30 -11.84
CA TRP A 230 32.48 37.81 -12.56
C TRP A 230 33.36 36.66 -13.05
N LYS A 231 33.82 35.81 -12.13
CA LYS A 231 34.57 34.57 -12.44
C LYS A 231 34.60 33.62 -11.25
N TRP A 232 34.99 32.39 -11.50
CA TRP A 232 35.34 31.42 -10.47
C TRP A 232 36.76 31.70 -9.97
N ARG A 233 36.95 31.66 -8.65
CA ARG A 233 38.22 31.96 -7.99
C ARG A 233 38.56 30.88 -6.96
N ARG A 234 39.84 30.57 -6.83
CA ARG A 234 40.36 29.67 -5.80
C ARG A 234 40.29 30.34 -4.42
N ALA A 235 40.28 29.56 -3.35
CA ALA A 235 40.28 30.08 -1.98
C ALA A 235 41.46 31.03 -1.72
N SER A 236 42.66 30.67 -2.18
CA SER A 236 43.89 31.47 -2.07
C SER A 236 43.86 32.78 -2.86
N GLN A 237 42.94 32.92 -3.82
CA GLN A 237 42.75 34.14 -4.57
C GLN A 237 41.74 35.07 -3.89
N VAL A 238 40.82 34.52 -3.10
CA VAL A 238 39.77 35.28 -2.40
C VAL A 238 40.28 35.75 -1.03
N TYR A 239 40.99 34.89 -0.30
CA TYR A 239 41.47 35.16 1.04
C TYR A 239 43.00 35.19 1.10
N ASN A 240 43.56 36.14 1.84
CA ASN A 240 45.03 36.27 1.99
C ASN A 240 45.66 35.12 2.78
N LYS A 241 44.94 34.56 3.77
CA LYS A 241 45.36 33.44 4.61
C LYS A 241 44.19 32.47 4.79
N PRO A 242 43.84 31.69 3.76
CA PRO A 242 42.68 30.81 3.81
C PRO A 242 42.86 29.73 4.87
N GLN A 243 41.82 29.50 5.66
CA GLN A 243 41.71 28.40 6.61
C GLN A 243 40.37 27.70 6.38
N VAL A 244 40.28 26.40 6.69
CA VAL A 244 39.01 25.68 6.51
C VAL A 244 38.01 26.11 7.58
N PHE A 245 38.37 25.97 8.86
CA PHE A 245 37.57 26.53 9.95
C PHE A 245 38.49 27.19 10.99
N GLY A 246 38.26 28.46 11.26
CA GLY A 246 38.85 29.22 12.36
C GLY A 246 38.05 29.06 13.66
N THR A 247 38.34 29.93 14.64
CA THR A 247 37.75 29.86 15.99
C THR A 247 36.43 30.64 16.14
N SER A 248 35.97 31.30 15.08
CA SER A 248 35.00 32.40 15.18
C SER A 248 33.52 31.93 15.32
N GLY A 249 33.25 30.62 15.27
CA GLY A 249 31.90 30.07 15.43
C GLY A 249 30.93 30.49 14.30
N CYS A 250 29.63 30.26 14.49
CA CYS A 250 28.64 30.49 13.43
C CYS A 250 28.23 31.95 13.21
N ALA A 251 28.64 32.87 14.09
CA ALA A 251 28.26 34.29 14.00
C ALA A 251 28.65 34.93 12.66
N HIS A 252 29.78 34.50 12.11
CA HIS A 252 30.45 35.01 10.91
C HIS A 252 29.98 34.38 9.60
N ILE A 253 29.11 33.36 9.68
CA ILE A 253 28.59 32.67 8.50
C ILE A 253 27.44 33.49 7.93
N VAL A 254 27.51 33.78 6.63
CA VAL A 254 26.53 34.58 5.91
C VAL A 254 26.04 33.83 4.68
N GLN A 255 24.72 33.70 4.57
CA GLN A 255 24.04 33.28 3.35
C GLN A 255 23.96 34.46 2.38
N GLU A 256 24.51 34.28 1.17
CA GLU A 256 24.53 35.33 0.15
C GLU A 256 23.42 35.17 -0.89
N THR A 257 23.76 35.13 -2.18
CA THR A 257 22.79 35.03 -3.30
C THR A 257 22.25 33.60 -3.49
N VAL A 258 22.45 32.72 -2.50
CA VAL A 258 21.98 31.32 -2.53
C VAL A 258 20.55 31.19 -2.03
N THR A 259 19.82 30.24 -2.59
CA THR A 259 18.40 29.98 -2.33
C THR A 259 18.15 29.08 -1.12
N ASP A 260 19.17 28.36 -0.63
CA ASP A 260 19.02 27.31 0.36
C ASP A 260 19.34 27.76 1.79
N CYS A 261 18.39 28.44 2.44
CA CYS A 261 18.55 28.88 3.83
C CYS A 261 18.63 27.72 4.83
N SER A 262 17.98 26.59 4.53
CA SER A 262 17.91 25.46 5.45
C SER A 262 19.26 24.77 5.63
N PHE A 263 20.07 24.71 4.57
CA PHE A 263 21.44 24.22 4.64
C PHE A 263 22.34 25.12 5.51
N VAL A 264 22.25 26.44 5.33
CA VAL A 264 23.08 27.38 6.11
C VAL A 264 22.68 27.37 7.58
N ALA A 265 21.39 27.24 7.90
CA ALA A 265 20.92 27.03 9.27
C ALA A 265 21.48 25.72 9.86
N ALA A 266 21.45 24.62 9.10
CA ALA A 266 22.01 23.32 9.48
C ALA A 266 23.53 23.40 9.76
N LEU A 267 24.27 24.14 8.93
CA LEU A 267 25.69 24.40 9.13
C LEU A 267 25.95 25.20 10.41
N CYS A 268 25.19 26.29 10.63
CA CYS A 268 25.35 27.16 11.80
C CYS A 268 25.11 26.40 13.11
N VAL A 269 24.02 25.62 13.21
CA VAL A 269 23.73 24.85 14.42
C VAL A 269 24.78 23.76 14.66
N SER A 270 25.27 23.12 13.59
CA SER A 270 26.33 22.10 13.69
C SER A 270 27.63 22.71 14.21
N MET A 271 28.07 23.85 13.67
CA MET A 271 29.29 24.52 14.12
C MET A 271 29.18 25.02 15.57
N GLU A 272 28.02 25.55 15.94
CA GLU A 272 27.78 25.99 17.31
C GLU A 272 27.75 24.82 18.29
N TYR A 273 27.21 23.67 17.88
CA TYR A 273 27.29 22.43 18.65
C TYR A 273 28.73 22.03 18.93
N GLU A 274 29.60 22.01 17.91
CA GLU A 274 31.01 21.64 18.11
C GLU A 274 31.71 22.61 19.08
N ARG A 275 31.41 23.90 18.97
CA ARG A 275 31.94 24.94 19.86
C ARG A 275 31.46 24.77 21.31
N ARG A 276 30.18 24.45 21.53
CA ARG A 276 29.57 24.31 22.87
C ARG A 276 30.00 23.02 23.56
N PHE A 277 30.09 21.91 22.83
CA PHE A 277 30.33 20.58 23.41
C PHE A 277 31.76 20.06 23.21
N GLY A 278 32.58 20.72 22.39
CA GLY A 278 33.95 20.27 22.09
C GLY A 278 33.99 18.95 21.33
N ARG A 279 32.94 18.62 20.57
CA ARG A 279 32.78 17.36 19.82
C ARG A 279 32.57 17.66 18.35
N GLN A 280 33.39 17.08 17.48
CA GLN A 280 33.23 17.23 16.04
C GLN A 280 31.97 16.48 15.56
N VAL A 281 31.17 17.10 14.71
CA VAL A 281 29.98 16.51 14.08
C VAL A 281 30.02 16.66 12.57
N ILE A 282 30.52 17.78 12.04
CA ILE A 282 30.69 18.04 10.60
C ILE A 282 32.14 18.33 10.21
N THR A 283 32.97 18.89 11.10
CA THR A 283 34.37 19.23 10.74
C THR A 283 35.21 17.98 10.51
N GLN A 284 34.91 16.89 11.23
CA GLN A 284 35.50 15.57 11.01
C GLN A 284 35.21 14.96 9.63
N HIS A 285 34.23 15.51 8.89
CA HIS A 285 33.81 15.01 7.58
C HIS A 285 34.54 15.67 6.40
N ILE A 286 35.43 16.64 6.63
CA ILE A 286 36.20 17.31 5.58
C ILE A 286 37.67 16.86 5.64
N TYR A 287 38.24 16.55 4.47
CA TYR A 287 39.62 16.13 4.29
C TYR A 287 40.34 17.05 3.29
N PRO A 288 41.65 17.28 3.43
CA PRO A 288 42.56 16.63 4.38
C PRO A 288 42.40 17.10 5.83
N ARG A 289 42.75 16.23 6.79
CA ARG A 289 42.75 16.53 8.22
C ARG A 289 44.17 16.57 8.76
N GLY A 290 44.46 17.51 9.66
CA GLY A 290 45.73 17.60 10.38
C GLY A 290 45.81 16.60 11.53
N SER A 291 46.92 16.64 12.28
CA SER A 291 47.15 15.76 13.44
C SER A 291 46.12 15.95 14.57
N SER A 292 45.47 17.11 14.65
CA SER A 292 44.38 17.37 15.60
C SER A 292 43.03 16.81 15.18
N GLY A 293 42.92 16.17 14.00
CA GLY A 293 41.64 15.74 13.43
C GLY A 293 40.80 16.86 12.82
N MET A 294 41.24 18.12 12.91
CA MET A 294 40.59 19.25 12.23
C MET A 294 40.97 19.31 10.76
N PRO A 295 40.05 19.73 9.87
CA PRO A 295 40.35 19.90 8.46
C PRO A 295 41.34 21.04 8.25
N VAL A 296 42.28 20.84 7.34
CA VAL A 296 43.37 21.79 7.05
C VAL A 296 43.27 22.33 5.63
N PHE A 297 43.77 23.54 5.44
CA PHE A 297 43.82 24.15 4.11
C PHE A 297 44.77 23.35 3.21
N ASN A 298 44.32 23.04 1.99
CA ASN A 298 45.13 22.36 0.99
C ASN A 298 45.49 23.34 -0.12
N ALA A 299 46.78 23.64 -0.27
CA ALA A 299 47.27 24.56 -1.30
C ALA A 299 47.02 24.06 -2.74
N ALA A 300 46.89 22.73 -2.93
CA ALA A 300 46.49 22.15 -4.20
C ALA A 300 44.99 22.31 -4.51
N GLY A 301 44.17 22.77 -3.55
CA GLY A 301 42.75 23.00 -3.75
C GLY A 301 41.89 21.72 -3.83
N LYS A 302 42.43 20.54 -3.49
CA LYS A 302 41.68 19.27 -3.44
C LYS A 302 41.07 19.06 -2.07
N TYR A 303 39.78 18.75 -2.03
CA TYR A 303 39.07 18.39 -0.83
C TYR A 303 38.18 17.18 -1.04
N MET A 304 37.93 16.46 0.05
CA MET A 304 37.00 15.35 0.08
C MET A 304 36.07 15.49 1.28
N VAL A 305 34.77 15.39 1.04
CA VAL A 305 33.72 15.61 2.05
C VAL A 305 32.87 14.35 2.18
N LYS A 306 32.61 13.93 3.41
CA LYS A 306 31.66 12.85 3.73
C LYS A 306 30.26 13.45 3.89
N LEU A 307 29.31 12.98 3.08
CA LEU A 307 27.89 13.31 3.22
C LEU A 307 27.06 12.03 3.40
N PHE A 308 26.11 12.04 4.32
CA PHE A 308 25.22 10.91 4.60
C PHE A 308 24.01 10.92 3.67
N VAL A 309 24.09 10.20 2.56
CA VAL A 309 23.08 10.27 1.48
C VAL A 309 22.65 8.85 1.12
N ASN A 310 21.34 8.65 0.95
CA ASN A 310 20.75 7.34 0.63
C ASN A 310 21.11 6.26 1.67
N GLY A 311 21.14 6.66 2.95
CA GLY A 311 21.41 5.78 4.09
C GLY A 311 22.87 5.44 4.34
N LEU A 312 23.82 6.04 3.63
CA LEU A 312 25.25 5.73 3.72
C LEU A 312 26.09 7.00 3.70
N TRP A 313 27.23 6.96 4.40
CA TRP A 313 28.30 7.95 4.18
C TRP A 313 28.85 7.79 2.78
N ARG A 314 28.85 8.88 2.00
CA ARG A 314 29.34 8.91 0.63
C ARG A 314 30.48 9.88 0.47
N ARG A 315 31.41 9.52 -0.42
CA ARG A 315 32.59 10.29 -0.76
C ARG A 315 32.27 11.33 -1.83
N VAL A 316 32.43 12.61 -1.49
CA VAL A 316 32.26 13.73 -2.42
C VAL A 316 33.59 14.44 -2.58
N VAL A 317 34.22 14.31 -3.74
CA VAL A 317 35.47 15.01 -4.07
C VAL A 317 35.15 16.31 -4.76
N ILE A 318 35.74 17.41 -4.30
CA ILE A 318 35.56 18.75 -4.86
C ILE A 318 36.90 19.48 -4.97
N ASP A 319 36.94 20.49 -5.82
CA ASP A 319 37.97 21.52 -5.77
C ASP A 319 37.51 22.76 -4.98
N ASP A 320 38.40 23.73 -4.77
CA ASP A 320 38.13 25.00 -4.09
C ASP A 320 37.83 26.19 -5.03
N LEU A 321 37.43 25.94 -6.29
CA LEU A 321 36.91 27.00 -7.15
C LEU A 321 35.52 27.43 -6.69
N LEU A 322 35.37 28.70 -6.33
CA LEU A 322 34.12 29.28 -5.83
C LEU A 322 33.65 30.44 -6.72
N PRO A 323 32.33 30.61 -6.93
CA PRO A 323 31.81 31.69 -7.76
C PRO A 323 31.96 33.03 -7.03
N ALA A 324 32.57 34.02 -7.68
CA ALA A 324 32.79 35.34 -7.10
C ALA A 324 32.21 36.46 -7.98
N ALA A 325 31.69 37.49 -7.32
CA ALA A 325 31.34 38.75 -7.93
C ALA A 325 32.57 39.63 -8.18
N GLU A 326 32.38 40.72 -8.91
CA GLU A 326 33.36 41.79 -8.99
C GLU A 326 33.65 42.34 -7.59
N GLY A 327 34.93 42.63 -7.29
CA GLY A 327 35.38 43.00 -5.94
C GLY A 327 35.65 41.82 -5.00
N GLY A 328 35.45 40.57 -5.44
CA GLY A 328 35.92 39.37 -4.74
C GLY A 328 34.96 38.80 -3.69
N ARG A 329 33.75 39.37 -3.52
CA ARG A 329 32.69 38.78 -2.70
C ARG A 329 32.23 37.44 -3.29
N LEU A 330 32.16 36.40 -2.46
CA LEU A 330 31.65 35.10 -2.88
C LEU A 330 30.14 35.16 -3.12
N LEU A 331 29.67 34.39 -4.10
CA LEU A 331 28.25 34.24 -4.44
C LEU A 331 27.62 32.99 -3.82
N CYS A 332 28.39 32.27 -3.00
CA CYS A 332 28.04 31.11 -2.20
C CYS A 332 28.00 31.49 -0.71
N THR A 333 27.63 30.56 0.16
CA THR A 333 27.79 30.75 1.62
C THR A 333 29.25 31.04 1.94
N TYR A 334 29.52 32.05 2.76
CA TYR A 334 30.88 32.47 3.12
C TYR A 334 31.01 32.83 4.59
N SER A 335 32.25 32.86 5.08
CA SER A 335 32.61 33.42 6.38
C SER A 335 33.26 34.78 6.19
N ASP A 336 32.79 35.82 6.88
CA ASP A 336 33.44 37.13 6.90
C ASP A 336 34.76 37.12 7.73
N ALA A 337 34.98 36.09 8.54
CA ALA A 337 36.22 35.83 9.26
C ALA A 337 37.32 35.19 8.39
N GLY A 338 37.03 34.83 7.14
CA GLY A 338 38.00 34.27 6.19
C GLY A 338 38.06 32.75 6.11
N ASP A 339 37.06 32.05 6.66
CA ASP A 339 36.95 30.59 6.64
C ASP A 339 36.29 30.09 5.35
N ILE A 340 36.91 29.10 4.71
CA ILE A 340 36.39 28.51 3.45
C ILE A 340 35.52 27.28 3.68
N GLY A 341 35.54 26.70 4.89
CA GLY A 341 34.80 25.49 5.26
C GLY A 341 33.30 25.58 4.97
N PRO A 342 32.61 26.69 5.31
CA PRO A 342 31.22 26.88 4.92
C PRO A 342 30.98 26.77 3.40
N SER A 343 31.84 27.39 2.60
CA SER A 343 31.74 27.35 1.14
C SER A 343 32.04 25.97 0.56
N LEU A 344 33.02 25.25 1.13
CA LEU A 344 33.36 23.88 0.73
C LEU A 344 32.24 22.89 1.05
N MET A 345 31.65 22.99 2.24
CA MET A 345 30.53 22.15 2.65
C MET A 345 29.30 22.36 1.77
N GLU A 346 28.95 23.63 1.50
CA GLU A 346 27.87 23.97 0.58
C GLU A 346 28.14 23.43 -0.83
N LYS A 347 29.36 23.62 -1.34
CA LYS A 347 29.73 23.10 -2.66
C LYS A 347 29.61 21.58 -2.76
N ALA A 348 30.08 20.84 -1.75
CA ALA A 348 29.94 19.38 -1.73
C ALA A 348 28.47 18.95 -1.68
N PHE A 349 27.66 19.62 -0.86
CA PHE A 349 26.23 19.35 -0.77
C PHE A 349 25.52 19.62 -2.11
N LEU A 350 25.73 20.80 -2.69
CA LEU A 350 25.10 21.19 -3.94
C LEU A 350 25.60 20.37 -5.13
N LYS A 351 26.83 19.86 -5.10
CA LYS A 351 27.29 18.88 -6.09
C LYS A 351 26.42 17.62 -6.10
N VAL A 352 26.05 17.12 -4.92
CA VAL A 352 25.10 16.00 -4.80
C VAL A 352 23.69 16.42 -5.22
N MET A 353 23.26 17.63 -4.83
CA MET A 353 21.91 18.14 -5.11
C MET A 353 21.72 18.72 -6.52
N GLY A 354 22.73 18.66 -7.40
CA GLY A 354 22.60 19.00 -8.83
C GLY A 354 22.99 20.45 -9.20
N GLY A 355 23.54 21.23 -8.28
CA GLY A 355 24.08 22.58 -8.51
C GLY A 355 23.50 23.65 -7.59
N TYR A 356 23.94 24.89 -7.76
CA TYR A 356 23.49 26.05 -6.97
C TYR A 356 22.09 26.56 -7.33
N ASP A 357 21.46 26.02 -8.38
CA ASP A 357 20.04 26.29 -8.68
C ASP A 357 19.07 25.42 -7.85
N PHE A 358 19.59 24.78 -6.79
CA PHE A 358 18.80 24.01 -5.86
C PHE A 358 17.73 24.91 -5.19
N PRO A 359 16.43 24.54 -5.25
CA PRO A 359 15.34 25.41 -4.80
C PRO A 359 15.25 25.57 -3.28
N GLY A 360 16.05 24.83 -2.52
CA GLY A 360 15.99 24.75 -1.07
C GLY A 360 15.37 23.44 -0.57
N SER A 361 15.54 23.20 0.72
CA SER A 361 15.23 21.94 1.41
C SER A 361 14.50 22.22 2.72
N ASN A 362 14.44 21.22 3.61
CA ASN A 362 14.13 21.39 5.01
C ASN A 362 15.40 21.14 5.83
N SER A 363 15.53 21.85 6.95
CA SER A 363 16.78 21.83 7.73
C SER A 363 17.08 20.47 8.37
N SER A 364 16.07 19.66 8.70
CA SER A 364 16.31 18.32 9.24
C SER A 364 16.87 17.35 8.19
N THR A 365 16.48 17.46 6.93
CA THR A 365 17.07 16.69 5.82
C THR A 365 18.51 17.11 5.60
N ASP A 366 18.78 18.42 5.61
CA ASP A 366 20.14 18.94 5.43
C ASP A 366 21.05 18.51 6.58
N LEU A 367 20.56 18.63 7.82
CA LEU A 367 21.26 18.12 9.00
C LEU A 367 21.50 16.62 8.92
N HIS A 368 20.51 15.84 8.44
CA HIS A 368 20.69 14.41 8.25
C HIS A 368 21.80 14.10 7.25
N VAL A 369 21.87 14.85 6.14
CA VAL A 369 22.95 14.72 5.15
C VAL A 369 24.32 15.10 5.73
N LEU A 370 24.38 16.15 6.55
CA LEU A 370 25.63 16.62 7.13
C LEU A 370 26.18 15.73 8.25
N THR A 371 25.28 15.13 9.05
CA THR A 371 25.63 14.53 10.35
C THR A 371 25.27 13.04 10.47
N GLY A 372 24.35 12.53 9.65
CA GLY A 372 23.75 11.21 9.82
C GLY A 372 22.77 11.11 11.01
N TRP A 373 22.47 12.23 11.68
CA TRP A 373 21.55 12.27 12.83
C TRP A 373 20.10 12.13 12.41
N ILE A 374 19.29 11.50 13.26
CA ILE A 374 17.94 11.01 12.92
C ILE A 374 16.98 12.20 12.84
N PRO A 375 16.40 12.51 11.66
CA PRO A 375 15.51 13.65 11.50
C PRO A 375 14.11 13.36 12.05
N GLU A 376 13.54 14.34 12.75
CA GLU A 376 12.15 14.39 13.19
C GLU A 376 11.56 15.75 12.81
N HIS A 377 10.37 15.72 12.21
CA HIS A 377 9.62 16.90 11.80
C HIS A 377 8.43 17.09 12.73
N VAL A 378 8.38 18.23 13.42
CA VAL A 378 7.32 18.56 14.36
C VAL A 378 6.56 19.77 13.83
N PHE A 379 5.30 19.59 13.46
CA PHE A 379 4.42 20.68 13.06
C PHE A 379 3.80 21.32 14.32
N VAL A 380 4.22 22.54 14.65
CA VAL A 380 3.80 23.19 15.90
C VAL A 380 2.42 23.82 15.82
N GLN A 381 1.86 23.93 14.61
CA GLN A 381 0.49 24.41 14.37
C GLN A 381 -0.54 23.27 14.39
N ASP A 382 -0.12 22.03 14.60
CA ASP A 382 -1.04 20.89 14.75
C ASP A 382 -1.87 21.03 16.04
N GLN A 383 -3.16 20.72 15.98
CA GLN A 383 -4.06 20.73 17.14
C GLN A 383 -3.64 19.72 18.21
N ALA A 384 -2.99 18.63 17.83
CA ALA A 384 -2.49 17.59 18.73
C ALA A 384 -1.10 17.90 19.30
N PHE A 385 -0.51 19.06 18.96
CA PHE A 385 0.84 19.42 19.41
C PHE A 385 0.91 19.66 20.92
N ASP A 386 1.67 18.81 21.63
CA ASP A 386 2.00 18.99 23.04
C ASP A 386 3.21 19.92 23.20
N ALA A 387 2.93 21.21 23.41
CA ALA A 387 3.96 22.24 23.54
C ALA A 387 4.87 22.01 24.76
N ASP A 388 4.32 21.59 25.90
CA ASP A 388 5.07 21.46 27.15
C ASP A 388 5.93 20.20 27.16
N GLY A 389 5.39 19.07 26.67
CA GLY A 389 6.16 17.85 26.45
C GLY A 389 7.29 18.05 25.45
N MET A 390 7.03 18.76 24.34
CA MET A 390 8.04 19.09 23.35
C MET A 390 9.17 19.96 23.94
N TRP A 391 8.82 21.00 24.70
CA TRP A 391 9.81 21.85 25.36
C TRP A 391 10.72 21.04 26.29
N THR A 392 10.12 20.20 27.15
CA THR A 392 10.86 19.37 28.10
C THR A 392 11.85 18.47 27.36
N ARG A 393 11.37 17.76 26.33
CA ARG A 393 12.16 16.85 25.51
C ARG A 393 13.31 17.57 24.81
N MET A 394 13.04 18.72 24.20
CA MET A 394 14.01 19.54 23.47
C MET A 394 15.06 20.17 24.40
N CYS A 395 14.63 20.77 25.51
CA CYS A 395 15.51 21.45 26.47
C CYS A 395 16.47 20.46 27.13
N GLU A 396 15.98 19.30 27.55
CA GLU A 396 16.82 18.27 28.15
C GLU A 396 17.84 17.67 27.18
N ALA A 397 17.40 17.33 25.97
CA ALA A 397 18.29 16.79 24.95
C ALA A 397 19.32 17.82 24.48
N SER A 398 18.94 19.09 24.32
CA SER A 398 19.84 20.17 23.94
C SER A 398 20.91 20.39 25.01
N ARG A 399 20.57 20.27 26.30
CA ARG A 399 21.53 20.38 27.41
C ARG A 399 22.57 19.26 27.41
N ARG A 400 22.17 18.04 27.06
CA ARG A 400 23.07 16.87 26.97
C ARG A 400 23.90 16.83 25.68
N GLY A 401 23.49 17.59 24.66
CA GLY A 401 24.10 17.57 23.35
C GLY A 401 23.65 16.35 22.52
N ASP A 402 22.42 15.90 22.72
CA ASP A 402 21.83 14.74 22.04
C ASP A 402 20.93 15.13 20.84
N VAL A 403 20.67 16.43 20.66
CA VAL A 403 19.80 16.94 19.59
C VAL A 403 20.35 18.23 18.97
N LEU A 404 20.17 18.38 17.66
CA LEU A 404 20.33 19.64 16.93
C LEU A 404 18.93 20.18 16.58
N VAL A 405 18.74 21.48 16.72
CA VAL A 405 17.43 22.12 16.59
C VAL A 405 17.46 23.23 15.54
N THR A 406 16.44 23.25 14.69
CA THR A 406 16.17 24.39 13.80
C THR A 406 14.67 24.66 13.80
N ILE A 407 14.27 25.90 13.48
CA ILE A 407 12.87 26.31 13.43
C ILE A 407 12.59 26.96 12.07
N ALA A 408 11.38 26.74 11.55
CA ALA A 408 11.00 27.24 10.22
C ALA A 408 9.66 28.00 10.27
N THR A 409 9.64 29.15 9.62
CA THR A 409 8.44 29.96 9.45
C THR A 409 7.62 29.48 8.26
N GLY A 410 6.30 29.65 8.35
CA GLY A 410 5.38 29.46 7.24
C GLY A 410 5.31 30.65 6.28
N GLU A 411 4.31 30.62 5.41
CA GLU A 411 3.92 31.81 4.66
C GLU A 411 3.41 32.90 5.61
N MET A 412 3.83 34.15 5.39
CA MET A 412 3.31 35.31 6.10
C MET A 412 3.38 36.55 5.21
N SER A 413 2.52 37.53 5.47
CA SER A 413 2.55 38.79 4.71
C SER A 413 3.81 39.60 5.01
N SER A 414 4.25 40.40 4.03
CA SER A 414 5.42 41.27 4.19
C SER A 414 5.29 42.23 5.38
N ASP A 415 4.08 42.69 5.69
CA ASP A 415 3.82 43.60 6.81
C ASP A 415 4.04 42.90 8.16
N VAL A 416 3.54 41.66 8.29
CA VAL A 416 3.73 40.84 9.50
C VAL A 416 5.20 40.45 9.66
N ALA A 417 5.84 40.02 8.56
CA ALA A 417 7.26 39.71 8.51
C ALA A 417 8.12 40.90 8.99
N GLY A 418 7.89 42.09 8.42
CA GLY A 418 8.59 43.31 8.80
C GLY A 418 8.35 43.73 10.25
N ALA A 419 7.10 43.65 10.72
CA ALA A 419 6.75 44.00 12.10
C ALA A 419 7.39 43.08 13.14
N LEU A 420 7.51 41.79 12.84
CA LEU A 420 8.09 40.77 13.72
C LEU A 420 9.61 40.60 13.54
N GLY A 421 10.18 41.15 12.47
CA GLY A 421 11.58 40.92 12.10
C GLY A 421 11.85 39.46 11.71
N LEU A 422 10.85 38.77 11.14
CA LEU A 422 10.94 37.40 10.66
C LEU A 422 10.81 37.35 9.14
N VAL A 423 11.35 36.30 8.54
CA VAL A 423 11.33 36.07 7.09
C VAL A 423 10.29 34.98 6.79
N PRO A 424 9.38 35.16 5.82
CA PRO A 424 8.46 34.11 5.39
C PRO A 424 9.19 32.89 4.82
N SER A 425 8.67 31.68 5.06
CA SER A 425 9.16 30.43 4.47
C SER A 425 10.68 30.22 4.62
N HIS A 426 11.20 30.48 5.83
CA HIS A 426 12.63 30.58 6.09
C HIS A 426 13.05 29.75 7.31
N ALA A 427 14.28 29.23 7.26
CA ALA A 427 14.87 28.42 8.31
C ALA A 427 15.81 29.22 9.21
N TYR A 428 15.73 28.98 10.52
CA TYR A 428 16.59 29.59 11.54
C TYR A 428 17.32 28.50 12.32
N ALA A 429 18.61 28.73 12.58
CA ALA A 429 19.41 27.85 13.43
C ALA A 429 19.10 28.12 14.89
N VAL A 430 18.78 27.10 15.69
CA VAL A 430 18.66 27.26 17.15
C VAL A 430 19.99 26.89 17.79
N LEU A 431 20.69 27.90 18.26
CA LEU A 431 22.04 27.83 18.83
C LEU A 431 22.04 27.39 20.29
N ASP A 432 21.00 27.74 21.03
CA ASP A 432 20.85 27.40 22.45
C ASP A 432 19.37 27.31 22.85
N VAL A 433 19.07 26.43 23.81
CA VAL A 433 17.72 26.24 24.38
C VAL A 433 17.87 26.26 25.89
N ARG A 434 17.27 27.25 26.56
CA ARG A 434 17.45 27.45 28.00
C ARG A 434 16.14 27.78 28.69
N GLU A 435 16.02 27.22 29.89
CA GLU A 435 15.00 27.63 30.86
C GLU A 435 15.71 28.35 32.00
N VAL A 436 15.46 29.65 32.13
CA VAL A 436 16.13 30.52 33.12
C VAL A 436 15.12 31.54 33.65
N CYS A 437 15.18 31.81 34.96
CA CYS A 437 14.25 32.75 35.63
C CYS A 437 12.77 32.50 35.29
N GLY A 438 12.37 31.22 35.14
CA GLY A 438 11.01 30.83 34.75
C GLY A 438 10.62 31.17 33.29
N GLN A 439 11.58 31.55 32.44
CA GLN A 439 11.36 31.82 31.01
C GLN A 439 11.96 30.73 30.15
N ARG A 440 11.21 30.31 29.12
CA ARG A 440 11.60 29.33 28.11
C ARG A 440 12.12 30.05 26.88
N LEU A 441 13.45 30.07 26.69
CA LEU A 441 14.11 30.92 25.70
C LEU A 441 14.95 30.10 24.71
N LEU A 442 14.89 30.48 23.45
CA LEU A 442 15.72 29.95 22.37
C LEU A 442 16.63 31.06 21.84
N LYS A 443 17.92 30.76 21.68
CA LYS A 443 18.85 31.61 20.93
C LYS A 443 18.84 31.13 19.49
N ALA A 444 18.36 31.96 18.58
CA ALA A 444 18.29 31.66 17.16
C ALA A 444 19.24 32.52 16.33
N LYS A 445 19.61 32.05 15.14
CA LYS A 445 20.35 32.82 14.13
C LYS A 445 19.61 32.77 12.80
N ASN A 446 19.38 33.95 12.22
CA ASN A 446 19.01 34.10 10.82
C ASN A 446 20.26 33.90 9.93
N PRO A 447 20.26 32.93 8.99
CA PRO A 447 21.34 32.73 8.03
C PRO A 447 21.75 33.96 7.20
N TRP A 448 20.85 34.92 6.98
CA TRP A 448 21.16 36.17 6.28
C TRP A 448 22.01 37.14 7.09
N SER A 449 22.34 36.78 8.34
CA SER A 449 23.12 37.62 9.28
C SER A 449 22.60 39.04 9.41
N SER A 450 21.28 39.21 9.24
CA SER A 450 20.52 40.44 9.35
C SER A 450 19.05 40.09 9.58
N GLN A 451 18.20 41.08 9.90
CA GLN A 451 16.75 40.89 10.14
C GLN A 451 16.47 39.92 11.29
N ARG A 452 16.36 40.49 12.49
CA ARG A 452 16.19 39.78 13.76
C ARG A 452 14.80 40.00 14.33
N TRP A 453 14.33 39.02 15.10
CA TRP A 453 13.13 39.12 15.92
C TRP A 453 13.06 40.45 16.69
N THR A 454 11.91 41.10 16.65
CA THR A 454 11.63 42.41 17.29
C THR A 454 10.63 42.32 18.44
N GLY A 455 10.05 41.14 18.69
CA GLY A 455 9.07 40.93 19.76
C GLY A 455 9.68 40.71 21.15
N LYS A 456 9.01 39.90 21.98
CA LYS A 456 9.40 39.64 23.38
C LYS A 456 10.80 39.04 23.47
N PHE A 457 11.64 39.53 24.38
CA PHE A 457 13.06 39.17 24.51
C PHE A 457 13.92 39.45 23.27
N SER A 458 13.50 40.36 22.40
CA SER A 458 14.34 40.85 21.31
C SER A 458 15.40 41.86 21.79
N HIS A 459 16.27 42.27 20.88
CA HIS A 459 17.12 43.45 21.06
C HIS A 459 16.35 44.78 21.14
N ALA A 460 15.03 44.83 20.94
CA ALA A 460 14.19 46.03 21.09
C ALA A 460 13.38 46.02 22.41
N ASP A 461 13.15 44.84 22.99
CA ASP A 461 12.38 44.67 24.24
C ASP A 461 13.22 44.99 25.48
N ARG A 462 13.46 46.27 25.77
CA ARG A 462 14.19 46.70 26.97
C ARG A 462 13.50 46.28 28.28
N LYS A 463 12.20 46.02 28.28
CA LYS A 463 11.41 45.73 29.50
C LYS A 463 11.46 44.25 29.88
N GLY A 464 11.49 43.36 28.89
CA GLY A 464 11.57 41.92 29.12
C GLY A 464 12.92 41.45 29.68
N TRP A 465 13.99 42.21 29.46
CA TRP A 465 15.34 41.90 29.94
C TRP A 465 15.59 42.38 31.38
N THR A 466 15.52 41.46 32.35
CA THR A 466 15.96 41.72 33.73
C THR A 466 17.47 41.61 33.86
N ALA A 467 18.06 42.24 34.88
CA ALA A 467 19.50 42.14 35.16
C ALA A 467 19.96 40.69 35.36
N GLU A 468 19.13 39.87 36.01
CA GLU A 468 19.39 38.45 36.23
C GLU A 468 19.39 37.66 34.92
N LEU A 469 18.40 37.88 34.05
CA LEU A 469 18.33 37.23 32.73
C LEU A 469 19.53 37.59 31.86
N MET A 470 19.89 38.87 31.81
CA MET A 470 21.05 39.35 31.04
C MET A 470 22.35 38.69 31.51
N ALA A 471 22.53 38.56 32.83
CA ALA A 471 23.68 37.89 33.42
C ALA A 471 23.72 36.39 33.10
N GLN A 472 22.60 35.68 33.27
CA GLN A 472 22.55 34.23 33.04
C GLN A 472 22.70 33.83 31.57
N LEU A 473 22.23 34.67 30.64
CA LEU A 473 22.31 34.43 29.20
C LEU A 473 23.52 35.08 28.53
N ALA A 474 24.33 35.84 29.29
CA ALA A 474 25.45 36.64 28.79
C ALA A 474 25.04 37.49 27.56
N TYR A 475 23.90 38.19 27.68
CA TYR A 475 23.31 38.97 26.60
C TYR A 475 22.87 40.34 27.10
N ASP A 476 23.34 41.40 26.43
CA ASP A 476 22.91 42.78 26.66
C ASP A 476 22.19 43.31 25.40
N PRO A 477 20.89 43.65 25.50
CA PRO A 477 20.13 44.14 24.36
C PRO A 477 20.59 45.51 23.85
N ALA A 478 21.24 46.35 24.67
CA ALA A 478 21.76 47.65 24.24
C ALA A 478 23.00 47.47 23.35
N THR A 479 23.93 46.60 23.75
CA THR A 479 25.09 46.25 22.92
C THR A 479 24.66 45.54 21.63
N ALA A 480 23.63 44.70 21.69
CA ALA A 480 23.11 43.98 20.52
C ALA A 480 22.44 44.88 19.46
N GLU A 481 21.96 46.07 19.83
CA GLU A 481 21.29 47.01 18.91
C GLU A 481 22.24 47.52 17.83
N GLY A 482 23.50 47.79 18.18
CA GLY A 482 24.53 48.29 17.26
C GLY A 482 25.26 47.23 16.43
N ASN A 483 25.00 45.94 16.66
CA ASN A 483 25.70 44.84 15.99
C ASN A 483 24.72 43.73 15.59
N ASP A 484 24.22 43.79 14.35
CA ASP A 484 23.35 42.76 13.78
C ASP A 484 24.18 41.64 13.13
N SER A 485 24.22 40.50 13.80
CA SER A 485 24.81 39.24 13.30
C SER A 485 23.74 38.20 12.92
N GLY A 486 22.47 38.63 12.84
CA GLY A 486 21.30 37.77 12.68
C GLY A 486 20.95 36.94 13.92
N MET A 487 21.72 37.02 15.01
CA MET A 487 21.46 36.28 16.26
C MET A 487 20.50 37.03 17.19
N PHE A 488 19.53 36.32 17.77
CA PHE A 488 18.56 36.88 18.71
C PHE A 488 18.04 35.82 19.70
N TRP A 489 17.46 36.28 20.80
CA TRP A 489 16.67 35.44 21.71
C TRP A 489 15.18 35.60 21.41
N ILE A 490 14.41 34.54 21.61
CA ILE A 490 12.95 34.49 21.45
C ILE A 490 12.34 33.55 22.49
N ASP A 491 11.15 33.86 23.00
CA ASP A 491 10.41 32.95 23.87
C ASP A 491 9.77 31.80 23.10
N TYR A 492 9.74 30.62 23.73
CA TYR A 492 9.17 29.42 23.14
C TYR A 492 7.68 29.59 22.78
N GLU A 493 6.93 30.36 23.57
CA GLU A 493 5.53 30.65 23.27
C GLU A 493 5.37 31.46 21.98
N SER A 494 6.31 32.36 21.67
CA SER A 494 6.33 33.04 20.37
C SER A 494 6.72 32.09 19.24
N VAL A 495 7.61 31.12 19.49
CA VAL A 495 7.93 30.07 18.51
C VAL A 495 6.67 29.27 18.15
N CYS A 496 5.95 28.74 19.14
CA CYS A 496 4.72 27.97 18.92
C CYS A 496 3.62 28.77 18.21
N ARG A 497 3.58 30.10 18.36
CA ARG A 497 2.56 30.95 17.72
C ARG A 497 2.90 31.39 16.30
N ARG A 498 4.19 31.44 15.94
CA ARG A 498 4.65 32.15 14.72
C ARG A 498 5.43 31.29 13.73
N PHE A 499 5.88 30.12 14.16
CA PHE A 499 6.61 29.17 13.32
C PHE A 499 5.69 28.02 12.94
N ASP A 500 5.93 27.39 11.79
CA ASP A 500 5.13 26.25 11.33
C ASP A 500 5.72 24.94 11.82
N ALA A 501 7.05 24.88 11.95
CA ALA A 501 7.75 23.66 12.30
C ALA A 501 8.96 23.88 13.21
N VAL A 502 9.17 22.90 14.08
CA VAL A 502 10.42 22.65 14.78
C VAL A 502 11.02 21.37 14.19
N HIS A 503 12.27 21.45 13.76
CA HIS A 503 13.00 20.33 13.19
C HIS A 503 14.06 19.88 14.20
N LEU A 504 14.03 18.59 14.52
CA LEU A 504 14.96 17.97 15.46
C LEU A 504 15.80 16.94 14.70
N ASN A 505 17.10 16.92 14.97
CA ASN A 505 17.97 15.83 14.54
C ASN A 505 18.59 15.20 15.77
N TRP A 506 18.33 13.93 15.98
CA TRP A 506 18.75 13.18 17.17
C TRP A 506 20.05 12.44 16.92
N LYS A 507 20.97 12.56 17.86
CA LYS A 507 22.24 11.84 17.81
C LYS A 507 21.97 10.33 17.78
N PRO A 508 22.46 9.57 16.78
CA PRO A 508 22.15 8.13 16.69
C PRO A 508 22.69 7.32 17.87
N ASP A 509 23.83 7.73 18.44
CA ASP A 509 24.52 7.04 19.54
C ASP A 509 23.78 7.14 20.89
N VAL A 510 22.60 7.79 20.94
CA VAL A 510 21.71 7.67 22.10
C VAL A 510 21.13 6.26 22.22
N PHE A 511 21.17 5.47 21.14
CA PHE A 511 20.75 4.08 21.11
C PHE A 511 21.96 3.15 21.04
N ALA A 512 21.96 2.09 21.85
CA ALA A 512 23.04 1.10 21.85
C ALA A 512 23.08 0.21 20.58
N HIS A 513 21.93 -0.02 19.94
CA HIS A 513 21.80 -0.94 18.81
C HIS A 513 21.07 -0.31 17.62
N GLY A 514 21.46 -0.76 16.42
CA GLY A 514 20.76 -0.42 15.19
C GLY A 514 20.85 -1.53 14.16
N ALA A 515 19.80 -1.66 13.35
CA ALA A 515 19.73 -2.57 12.21
C ALA A 515 19.23 -1.80 10.99
N SER A 516 19.80 -2.05 9.82
CA SER A 516 19.41 -1.35 8.58
C SER A 516 19.40 -2.28 7.39
N VAL A 517 18.50 -2.01 6.44
CA VAL A 517 18.39 -2.71 5.17
C VAL A 517 18.19 -1.74 4.02
N HIS A 518 18.79 -2.02 2.86
CA HIS A 518 18.60 -1.26 1.62
C HIS A 518 17.77 -2.07 0.62
N PHE A 519 16.73 -1.47 0.01
CA PHE A 519 15.86 -2.23 -0.89
C PHE A 519 15.27 -1.41 -2.02
N GLU A 520 14.91 -2.12 -3.07
CA GLU A 520 14.16 -1.62 -4.22
C GLU A 520 12.67 -1.94 -4.08
N TRP A 521 11.83 -1.02 -4.52
CA TRP A 521 10.42 -1.26 -4.77
C TRP A 521 10.09 -1.04 -6.26
N ALA A 522 10.25 -2.10 -7.05
CA ALA A 522 10.13 -2.10 -8.51
C ALA A 522 8.72 -1.77 -8.99
N LEU A 523 8.54 -0.88 -9.99
CA LEU A 523 7.24 -0.48 -10.55
C LEU A 523 6.33 -1.65 -10.94
N ALA A 524 6.92 -2.75 -11.43
CA ALA A 524 6.19 -3.94 -11.87
C ALA A 524 5.56 -4.77 -10.74
N THR A 525 5.96 -4.52 -9.48
CA THR A 525 5.49 -5.28 -8.32
C THR A 525 4.23 -4.66 -7.72
N GLY A 526 3.15 -5.44 -7.67
CA GLY A 526 1.90 -5.09 -7.00
C GLY A 526 0.97 -4.14 -7.76
N PRO A 527 -0.21 -3.84 -7.20
CA PRO A 527 -1.10 -2.82 -7.76
C PRO A 527 -0.46 -1.43 -7.65
N ARG A 528 -0.82 -0.52 -8.56
CA ARG A 528 -0.35 0.89 -8.50
C ARG A 528 -0.82 1.61 -7.24
N GLN A 529 -1.99 1.27 -6.72
CA GLN A 529 -2.53 1.82 -5.49
C GLN A 529 -2.78 0.67 -4.51
N ALA A 530 -2.02 0.63 -3.42
CA ALA A 530 -2.15 -0.39 -2.38
C ALA A 530 -3.22 0.02 -1.34
N LEU A 531 -4.43 0.35 -1.79
CA LEU A 531 -5.50 0.84 -0.88
C LEU A 531 -6.11 -0.27 -0.01
N TYR A 532 -6.13 -1.50 -0.52
CA TYR A 532 -6.83 -2.61 0.10
C TYR A 532 -6.02 -3.91 0.17
N ASP A 533 -4.89 -3.99 -0.53
CA ASP A 533 -3.98 -5.14 -0.61
C ASP A 533 -2.54 -4.68 -0.37
N PHE A 534 -1.91 -5.23 0.66
CA PHE A 534 -0.51 -5.00 1.03
C PHE A 534 0.42 -6.16 0.62
N SER A 535 -0.10 -7.18 -0.05
CA SER A 535 0.62 -8.42 -0.41
C SER A 535 1.93 -8.15 -1.15
N ALA A 536 1.98 -7.11 -1.98
CA ALA A 536 3.11 -6.76 -2.83
C ALA A 536 3.95 -5.57 -2.29
N ASN A 537 3.59 -5.04 -1.13
CA ASN A 537 4.37 -3.98 -0.49
C ASN A 537 5.68 -4.57 0.09
N PRO A 538 6.75 -3.77 0.22
CA PRO A 538 7.93 -4.13 0.98
C PRO A 538 7.58 -4.28 2.45
N GLN A 539 7.95 -5.41 3.02
CA GLN A 539 7.64 -5.76 4.40
C GLN A 539 8.85 -6.38 5.08
N TYR A 540 9.09 -6.00 6.32
CA TYR A 540 10.22 -6.45 7.11
C TYR A 540 9.76 -6.90 8.49
N THR A 541 10.28 -8.04 8.94
CA THR A 541 10.19 -8.49 10.33
C THR A 541 11.22 -7.74 11.16
N LEU A 542 10.75 -7.02 12.18
CA LEU A 542 11.57 -6.41 13.22
C LEU A 542 11.47 -7.25 14.49
N THR A 543 12.59 -7.83 14.92
CA THR A 543 12.67 -8.55 16.20
C THR A 543 13.40 -7.70 17.22
N VAL A 544 12.78 -7.50 18.37
CA VAL A 544 13.37 -6.81 19.52
C VAL A 544 13.92 -7.85 20.47
N GLY A 545 15.22 -7.78 20.78
CA GLY A 545 15.91 -8.72 21.65
C GLY A 545 15.32 -8.74 23.06
N ASP A 546 15.40 -9.89 23.71
CA ASP A 546 14.96 -10.04 25.10
C ASP A 546 16.00 -9.43 26.04
N VAL A 547 15.61 -8.35 26.72
CA VAL A 547 16.39 -7.65 27.77
C VAL A 547 15.74 -7.82 29.15
N GLY A 548 14.82 -8.79 29.27
CA GLY A 548 14.04 -9.11 30.46
C GLY A 548 12.55 -9.18 30.12
N SER A 549 11.92 -10.34 30.36
CA SER A 549 10.55 -10.63 29.94
C SER A 549 9.54 -9.55 30.34
N GLY A 550 8.81 -9.01 29.37
CA GLY A 550 7.70 -8.08 29.59
C GLY A 550 8.09 -6.61 29.76
N LYS A 551 9.37 -6.25 29.64
CA LYS A 551 9.78 -4.85 29.56
C LYS A 551 9.43 -4.25 28.20
N THR A 552 9.12 -2.96 28.20
CA THR A 552 8.92 -2.17 26.99
C THR A 552 10.17 -1.34 26.70
N GLU A 553 10.54 -1.27 25.44
CA GLU A 553 11.75 -0.62 24.93
C GLU A 553 11.38 0.44 23.91
N ALA A 554 12.08 1.56 23.94
CA ALA A 554 11.94 2.58 22.91
C ALA A 554 12.56 2.07 21.61
N VAL A 555 11.76 2.00 20.56
CA VAL A 555 12.20 1.58 19.23
C VAL A 555 11.86 2.68 18.23
N TRP A 556 12.87 3.12 17.50
CA TRP A 556 12.74 4.15 16.48
C TRP A 556 12.99 3.52 15.11
N ILE A 557 12.04 3.69 14.19
CA ILE A 557 12.12 3.16 12.83
C ILE A 557 12.13 4.31 11.84
N GLN A 558 13.25 4.50 11.18
CA GLN A 558 13.47 5.52 10.16
C GLN A 558 13.39 4.88 8.78
N LEU A 559 12.48 5.39 7.93
CA LEU A 559 12.47 5.10 6.50
C LEU A 559 13.06 6.28 5.74
N THR A 560 14.09 6.04 4.94
CA THR A 560 14.73 7.02 4.07
C THR A 560 14.54 6.63 2.61
N LYS A 561 13.86 7.48 1.85
CA LYS A 561 13.77 7.38 0.39
C LYS A 561 15.09 7.83 -0.23
N HIS A 562 15.61 7.06 -1.18
CA HIS A 562 16.84 7.43 -1.90
C HIS A 562 16.56 8.49 -2.95
N VAL A 563 17.46 9.46 -3.05
CA VAL A 563 17.47 10.51 -4.05
C VAL A 563 18.40 10.08 -5.18
N LEU A 564 17.85 9.98 -6.40
CA LEU A 564 18.61 9.71 -7.64
C LEU A 564 18.68 10.96 -8.54
N LYS A 565 17.69 11.83 -8.41
CA LYS A 565 17.59 13.08 -9.15
C LYS A 565 16.91 14.12 -8.26
N THR A 566 17.40 15.35 -8.33
CA THR A 566 16.77 16.50 -7.68
C THR A 566 15.55 16.92 -8.48
N GLU A 567 14.36 16.62 -7.95
CA GLU A 567 13.08 16.97 -8.55
C GLU A 567 12.02 17.14 -7.47
N LYS A 568 10.87 17.73 -7.83
CA LYS A 568 9.73 17.83 -6.92
C LYS A 568 9.27 16.43 -6.52
N ASN A 569 9.27 16.14 -5.22
CA ASN A 569 8.82 14.85 -4.73
C ASN A 569 7.28 14.77 -4.71
N SER A 570 6.73 13.91 -5.57
CA SER A 570 5.30 13.61 -5.66
C SER A 570 4.94 12.24 -5.07
N ASP A 571 5.91 11.54 -4.48
CA ASP A 571 5.72 10.19 -3.97
C ASP A 571 5.24 10.24 -2.51
N PHE A 572 3.96 9.97 -2.29
CA PHE A 572 3.35 9.90 -0.95
C PHE A 572 3.52 8.51 -0.36
N ILE A 573 4.40 8.39 0.63
CA ILE A 573 4.82 7.13 1.26
C ILE A 573 4.40 7.16 2.74
N ALA A 574 4.09 5.99 3.28
CA ALA A 574 3.77 5.80 4.69
C ALA A 574 4.53 4.59 5.24
N LEU A 575 4.79 4.62 6.56
CA LEU A 575 5.40 3.54 7.31
C LEU A 575 4.38 3.01 8.33
N HIS A 576 3.96 1.76 8.19
CA HIS A 576 3.02 1.12 9.12
C HIS A 576 3.74 0.04 9.92
N VAL A 577 3.37 -0.15 11.18
CA VAL A 577 3.93 -1.18 12.05
C VAL A 577 2.80 -2.01 12.66
N TYR A 578 2.99 -3.33 12.70
CA TYR A 578 2.03 -4.31 13.18
C TYR A 578 2.67 -5.23 14.22
N ASP A 579 2.01 -5.42 15.35
CA ASP A 579 2.42 -6.28 16.48
C ASP A 579 1.76 -7.67 16.41
N SER A 580 0.51 -7.74 15.98
CA SER A 580 -0.32 -8.96 15.99
C SER A 580 0.09 -10.07 15.00
N SER A 581 1.06 -9.81 14.13
CA SER A 581 1.45 -10.75 13.06
C SER A 581 2.54 -11.76 13.47
N GLY A 582 3.25 -11.51 14.58
CA GLY A 582 4.43 -12.28 14.96
C GLY A 582 5.57 -12.16 13.93
N GLY A 583 5.65 -11.03 13.22
CA GLY A 583 6.63 -10.81 12.16
C GLY A 583 6.23 -11.38 10.79
N ARG A 584 5.02 -11.94 10.63
CA ARG A 584 4.53 -12.47 9.35
C ARG A 584 4.02 -11.36 8.43
N ARG A 585 3.91 -11.66 7.13
CA ARG A 585 3.38 -10.72 6.13
C ARG A 585 1.95 -10.28 6.45
N ILE A 586 1.72 -8.99 6.22
CA ILE A 586 0.42 -8.32 6.28
C ILE A 586 -0.15 -8.26 4.87
N TYR A 587 -1.35 -8.78 4.69
CA TYR A 587 -2.06 -8.72 3.42
C TYR A 587 -3.12 -7.60 3.40
N GLU A 588 -3.64 -7.25 4.58
CA GLU A 588 -4.73 -6.30 4.71
C GLU A 588 -4.33 -5.11 5.61
N PRO A 589 -4.62 -3.86 5.20
CA PRO A 589 -4.24 -2.67 5.95
C PRO A 589 -5.16 -2.42 7.16
N ARG A 590 -5.12 -3.26 8.20
CA ARG A 590 -5.95 -3.13 9.41
C ARG A 590 -5.21 -3.48 10.68
N ALA A 591 -5.59 -2.85 11.80
CA ALA A 591 -5.04 -3.14 13.13
C ALA A 591 -3.51 -3.00 13.20
N ALA A 592 -2.97 -1.97 12.54
CA ALA A 592 -1.59 -1.57 12.75
C ALA A 592 -1.47 -0.90 14.14
N MET A 593 -0.41 -1.23 14.88
CA MET A 593 -0.08 -0.53 16.13
C MET A 593 0.36 0.92 15.86
N HIS A 594 0.98 1.15 14.70
CA HIS A 594 1.38 2.48 14.23
C HIS A 594 0.91 2.66 12.78
N ILE A 595 0.13 3.72 12.55
CA ILE A 595 -0.33 4.12 11.22
C ILE A 595 0.41 5.39 10.83
N GLY A 596 1.46 5.26 10.02
CA GLY A 596 2.12 6.41 9.42
C GLY A 596 1.21 7.17 8.46
N GLU A 597 1.36 8.49 8.43
CA GLU A 597 0.71 9.34 7.44
C GLU A 597 1.39 9.23 6.08
N TYR A 598 0.60 9.40 5.01
CA TYR A 598 1.13 9.42 3.65
C TYR A 598 1.73 10.80 3.37
N VAL A 599 3.05 10.88 3.39
CA VAL A 599 3.82 12.11 3.25
C VAL A 599 4.80 12.01 2.08
N ASN A 600 5.16 13.16 1.50
CA ASN A 600 6.12 13.25 0.39
C ASN A 600 7.47 13.81 0.83
N ILE A 601 7.84 13.59 2.10
CA ILE A 601 9.17 13.91 2.64
C ILE A 601 10.12 12.71 2.49
N PRO A 602 11.44 12.93 2.33
CA PRO A 602 12.39 11.85 2.10
C PRO A 602 12.66 10.98 3.34
N HIS A 603 12.42 11.51 4.54
CA HIS A 603 12.65 10.81 5.80
C HIS A 603 11.37 10.74 6.61
N MET A 604 11.00 9.53 7.02
CA MET A 604 9.86 9.26 7.91
C MET A 604 10.37 8.57 9.16
N LEU A 605 9.82 8.93 10.32
CA LEU A 605 10.20 8.38 11.60
C LEU A 605 8.95 7.86 12.33
N ALA A 606 8.96 6.58 12.68
CA ALA A 606 8.00 5.98 13.59
C ALA A 606 8.70 5.71 14.93
N GLN A 607 8.15 6.24 16.02
CA GLN A 607 8.61 6.01 17.38
C GLN A 607 7.57 5.12 18.08
N LEU A 608 8.01 3.99 18.63
CA LEU A 608 7.13 3.01 19.27
C LEU A 608 7.72 2.53 20.60
N SER A 609 6.81 2.12 21.49
CA SER A 609 7.13 1.35 22.68
C SER A 609 6.89 -0.13 22.34
N ALA A 610 7.97 -0.90 22.21
CA ALA A 610 7.93 -2.29 21.79
C ALA A 610 8.24 -3.22 22.96
N THR A 611 7.53 -4.34 23.05
CA THR A 611 7.79 -5.37 24.05
C THR A 611 9.05 -6.15 23.68
N ALA A 612 9.99 -6.27 24.61
CA ALA A 612 11.21 -7.05 24.43
C ALA A 612 10.87 -8.54 24.18
N GLY A 613 11.60 -9.18 23.25
CA GLY A 613 11.38 -10.58 22.84
C GLY A 613 10.32 -10.77 21.76
N GLU A 614 9.53 -9.75 21.42
CA GLU A 614 8.46 -9.83 20.43
C GLU A 614 8.93 -9.51 18.99
N ARG A 615 8.08 -9.88 18.03
CA ARG A 615 8.30 -9.64 16.59
C ARG A 615 7.20 -8.77 16.00
N TYR A 616 7.61 -7.78 15.23
CA TYR A 616 6.76 -6.82 14.56
C TYR A 616 6.91 -6.94 13.05
N THR A 617 5.90 -6.52 12.29
CA THR A 617 6.00 -6.37 10.83
C THR A 617 5.92 -4.90 10.48
N VAL A 618 6.96 -4.42 9.81
CA VAL A 618 7.06 -3.08 9.26
C VAL A 618 6.66 -3.13 7.79
N VAL A 619 5.68 -2.33 7.40
CA VAL A 619 5.16 -2.27 6.02
C VAL A 619 5.42 -0.88 5.46
N VAL A 620 6.10 -0.82 4.33
CA VAL A 620 6.24 0.41 3.55
C VAL A 620 5.10 0.49 2.56
N ALA A 621 4.30 1.54 2.63
CA ALA A 621 3.13 1.73 1.78
C ALA A 621 3.27 3.00 0.94
N GLN A 622 2.60 3.04 -0.21
CA GLN A 622 2.58 4.18 -1.10
C GLN A 622 1.16 4.38 -1.61
N ARG A 623 0.73 5.64 -1.68
CA ARG A 623 -0.62 5.98 -2.14
C ARG A 623 -0.81 5.63 -3.61
N GLU A 624 0.15 6.01 -4.44
CA GLU A 624 0.18 5.69 -5.86
C GLU A 624 1.62 5.54 -6.35
N LYS A 625 1.89 4.42 -7.02
CA LYS A 625 3.19 4.04 -7.54
C LYS A 625 3.30 4.35 -9.02
N THR A 626 4.19 5.29 -9.34
CA THR A 626 4.42 5.79 -10.71
C THR A 626 5.79 5.43 -11.26
N LYS A 627 6.75 5.10 -10.40
CA LYS A 627 8.12 4.73 -10.74
C LYS A 627 8.70 3.74 -9.74
N THR A 628 9.81 3.09 -10.10
CA THR A 628 10.62 2.32 -9.15
C THR A 628 11.23 3.26 -8.12
N LEU A 629 11.16 2.88 -6.84
CA LEU A 629 11.71 3.63 -5.73
C LEU A 629 12.74 2.80 -4.97
N PHE A 630 13.66 3.46 -4.28
CA PHE A 630 14.70 2.82 -3.49
C PHE A 630 14.72 3.42 -2.08
N PHE A 631 15.04 2.60 -1.10
CA PHE A 631 14.90 2.96 0.30
C PHE A 631 16.01 2.40 1.17
N THR A 632 16.21 3.03 2.31
CA THR A 632 16.84 2.47 3.50
C THR A 632 15.82 2.44 4.62
N LEU A 633 15.63 1.28 5.24
CA LEU A 633 14.87 1.14 6.48
C LEU A 633 15.87 0.89 7.61
N ARG A 634 15.81 1.70 8.67
CA ARG A 634 16.70 1.62 9.84
C ARG A 634 15.87 1.54 11.11
N ALA A 635 16.17 0.58 11.98
CA ALA A 635 15.60 0.48 13.32
C ALA A 635 16.70 0.74 14.36
N LEU A 636 16.35 1.41 15.47
CA LEU A 636 17.24 1.86 16.54
C LEU A 636 16.60 1.62 17.90
N SER A 637 17.36 1.10 18.86
CA SER A 637 16.89 0.83 20.23
C SER A 637 18.07 0.56 21.17
N ASP A 638 17.83 0.61 22.48
CA ASP A 638 18.77 0.14 23.49
C ASP A 638 18.74 -1.39 23.68
N ALA A 639 17.73 -2.07 23.13
CA ALA A 639 17.71 -3.52 23.02
C ALA A 639 18.32 -3.99 21.69
N PRO A 640 18.96 -5.17 21.62
CA PRO A 640 19.44 -5.74 20.36
C PRO A 640 18.32 -5.86 19.32
N LEU A 641 18.58 -5.46 18.08
CA LEU A 641 17.58 -5.49 17.00
C LEU A 641 18.00 -6.41 15.88
N ARG A 642 17.01 -7.03 15.23
CA ARG A 642 17.17 -7.76 13.96
C ARG A 642 16.07 -7.33 13.00
N LEU A 643 16.47 -6.99 11.77
CA LEU A 643 15.58 -6.52 10.72
C LEU A 643 15.78 -7.40 9.48
N GLU A 644 14.76 -8.16 9.12
CA GLU A 644 14.82 -9.16 8.04
C GLU A 644 13.60 -9.02 7.12
N LYS A 645 13.69 -9.45 5.86
CA LYS A 645 12.54 -9.42 4.95
C LYS A 645 11.42 -10.31 5.52
N ALA A 646 10.19 -9.81 5.54
CA ALA A 646 9.06 -10.57 6.06
C ALA A 646 8.86 -11.86 5.25
N PRO A 647 8.69 -13.04 5.90
CA PRO A 647 8.66 -14.34 5.23
C PRO A 647 7.65 -14.42 4.09
N GLU A 648 8.12 -14.78 2.89
CA GLU A 648 7.25 -15.08 1.75
C GLU A 648 6.87 -16.57 1.76
N PRO A 649 5.66 -16.93 1.30
CA PRO A 649 5.30 -18.34 1.16
C PRO A 649 6.27 -19.05 0.20
N ALA A 650 6.70 -20.27 0.57
CA ALA A 650 7.67 -21.03 -0.21
C ALA A 650 7.10 -21.51 -1.56
N VAL A 651 5.82 -21.87 -1.57
CA VAL A 651 5.09 -22.32 -2.76
C VAL A 651 3.87 -21.43 -2.93
N VAL A 652 3.69 -20.89 -4.14
CA VAL A 652 2.54 -20.04 -4.48
C VAL A 652 1.91 -20.54 -5.77
N GLU A 653 0.60 -20.73 -5.75
CA GLU A 653 -0.20 -21.09 -6.92
C GLU A 653 -1.36 -20.09 -7.08
N THR A 654 -1.57 -19.62 -8.31
CA THR A 654 -2.67 -18.73 -8.66
C THR A 654 -3.58 -19.39 -9.69
N VAL A 655 -4.89 -19.37 -9.42
CA VAL A 655 -5.92 -19.83 -10.34
C VAL A 655 -6.88 -18.68 -10.66
N GLN A 656 -7.25 -18.57 -11.95
CA GLN A 656 -8.27 -17.64 -12.42
C GLN A 656 -9.64 -18.33 -12.44
N GLY A 657 -10.68 -17.64 -12.00
CA GLY A 657 -12.04 -18.16 -11.98
C GLY A 657 -13.10 -17.08 -12.22
N GLN A 658 -14.38 -17.47 -12.15
CA GLN A 658 -15.49 -16.55 -12.27
C GLN A 658 -16.73 -16.97 -11.48
N TRP A 659 -17.43 -15.99 -10.92
CA TRP A 659 -18.83 -16.11 -10.53
C TRP A 659 -19.70 -15.79 -11.73
N GLY A 660 -20.44 -16.78 -12.23
CA GLY A 660 -21.36 -16.66 -13.36
C GLY A 660 -22.79 -17.05 -12.95
N SER A 661 -23.69 -17.16 -13.93
CA SER A 661 -25.12 -17.45 -13.71
C SER A 661 -25.40 -18.69 -12.86
N SER A 662 -24.52 -19.68 -12.91
CA SER A 662 -24.64 -20.95 -12.18
C SER A 662 -23.62 -21.12 -11.06
N SER A 663 -22.79 -20.10 -10.78
CA SER A 663 -21.77 -20.16 -9.72
C SER A 663 -21.74 -18.94 -8.79
N ALA A 664 -22.59 -17.93 -9.01
CA ALA A 664 -22.71 -16.77 -8.12
C ALA A 664 -23.64 -17.08 -6.94
N GLY A 665 -23.17 -17.91 -6.01
CA GLY A 665 -23.96 -18.48 -4.92
C GLY A 665 -24.30 -17.54 -3.76
N GLY A 666 -23.55 -16.44 -3.61
CA GLY A 666 -23.72 -15.49 -2.51
C GLY A 666 -23.12 -15.98 -1.19
N ASN A 667 -23.53 -15.39 -0.06
CA ASN A 667 -22.97 -15.72 1.25
C ASN A 667 -23.56 -16.98 1.90
N THR A 668 -23.08 -17.36 3.09
CA THR A 668 -23.46 -18.59 3.81
C THR A 668 -24.91 -18.62 4.31
N ALA A 669 -25.64 -17.51 4.26
CA ALA A 669 -27.09 -17.48 4.49
C ALA A 669 -27.90 -17.74 3.21
N SER A 670 -27.25 -17.73 2.04
CA SER A 670 -27.88 -18.05 0.76
C SER A 670 -28.07 -19.56 0.60
N ALA A 671 -29.25 -19.98 0.15
CA ALA A 671 -29.49 -21.36 -0.28
C ALA A 671 -28.56 -21.80 -1.42
N ARG A 672 -28.03 -20.84 -2.18
CA ARG A 672 -27.13 -21.08 -3.30
C ARG A 672 -25.64 -21.04 -2.93
N TYR A 673 -25.28 -20.88 -1.65
CA TYR A 673 -23.88 -20.73 -1.23
C TYR A 673 -22.94 -21.80 -1.81
N LEU A 674 -23.41 -23.03 -1.98
CA LEU A 674 -22.59 -24.15 -2.45
C LEU A 674 -22.44 -24.21 -3.97
N ASP A 675 -23.18 -23.39 -4.70
CA ASP A 675 -22.95 -23.13 -6.13
C ASP A 675 -21.65 -22.35 -6.35
N ASN A 676 -21.17 -21.63 -5.32
CA ASN A 676 -19.92 -20.89 -5.40
C ASN A 676 -18.75 -21.80 -5.82
N PRO A 677 -17.79 -21.31 -6.62
CA PRO A 677 -16.64 -22.11 -7.03
C PRO A 677 -15.90 -22.69 -5.83
N GLN A 678 -15.58 -23.98 -5.91
CA GLN A 678 -14.88 -24.73 -4.88
C GLN A 678 -13.59 -25.33 -5.46
N PHE A 679 -12.54 -25.39 -4.66
CA PHE A 679 -11.23 -25.90 -5.06
C PHE A 679 -10.71 -26.86 -4.01
N ARG A 680 -10.16 -27.99 -4.42
CA ARG A 680 -9.44 -28.94 -3.58
C ARG A 680 -8.01 -28.45 -3.44
N LEU A 681 -7.63 -28.14 -2.21
CA LEU A 681 -6.28 -27.88 -1.77
C LEU A 681 -5.74 -29.15 -1.11
N THR A 682 -4.74 -29.80 -1.70
CA THR A 682 -4.08 -30.97 -1.11
C THR A 682 -2.69 -30.57 -0.63
N VAL A 683 -2.51 -30.52 0.68
CA VAL A 683 -1.23 -30.25 1.36
C VAL A 683 -0.46 -31.56 1.45
N ARG A 684 0.80 -31.57 1.03
CA ARG A 684 1.67 -32.75 1.08
C ARG A 684 2.73 -32.58 2.16
N GLY A 685 2.99 -33.65 2.92
CA GLY A 685 4.11 -33.67 3.85
C GLY A 685 5.44 -33.88 3.10
N ASP A 686 6.53 -33.33 3.64
CA ASP A 686 7.87 -33.41 3.04
C ASP A 686 8.55 -34.79 3.21
N GLY A 687 7.77 -35.86 3.48
CA GLY A 687 8.21 -37.25 3.45
C GLY A 687 9.29 -37.68 4.46
N GLY A 688 9.82 -36.81 5.33
CA GLY A 688 11.06 -37.11 6.07
C GLY A 688 11.24 -36.53 7.48
N GLY A 689 10.18 -36.17 8.21
CA GLY A 689 10.33 -35.63 9.58
C GLY A 689 9.02 -35.55 10.39
N PRO A 690 9.06 -35.15 11.67
CA PRO A 690 7.87 -34.99 12.51
C PRO A 690 6.85 -34.10 11.79
N ARG A 691 5.56 -34.49 11.80
CA ARG A 691 4.43 -33.86 11.06
C ARG A 691 4.56 -32.33 11.02
N THR A 692 5.19 -31.80 9.98
CA THR A 692 5.31 -30.37 9.75
C THR A 692 3.92 -29.87 9.38
N ARG A 693 3.38 -28.97 10.20
CA ARG A 693 2.10 -28.32 9.91
C ARG A 693 2.37 -27.17 8.96
N ALA A 694 1.56 -27.08 7.90
CA ALA A 694 1.68 -26.06 6.88
C ALA A 694 1.01 -24.75 7.31
N SER A 695 1.69 -23.63 7.13
CA SER A 695 1.17 -22.30 7.37
C SER A 695 1.31 -21.42 6.13
N GLY A 696 0.43 -20.42 5.99
CA GLY A 696 0.40 -19.55 4.83
C GLY A 696 -0.88 -18.72 4.71
N VAL A 697 -1.33 -18.48 3.48
CA VAL A 697 -2.48 -17.62 3.20
C VAL A 697 -3.23 -18.08 1.95
N VAL A 698 -4.54 -17.85 1.94
CA VAL A 698 -5.36 -17.85 0.72
C VAL A 698 -5.86 -16.43 0.49
N THR A 699 -5.55 -15.85 -0.67
CA THR A 699 -6.04 -14.52 -1.06
C THR A 699 -6.99 -14.64 -2.24
N LEU A 700 -8.00 -13.77 -2.26
CA LEU A 700 -9.00 -13.71 -3.31
C LEU A 700 -9.19 -12.26 -3.74
N GLU A 701 -8.99 -12.01 -5.03
CA GLU A 701 -9.18 -10.71 -5.65
C GLU A 701 -10.24 -10.80 -6.76
N ALA A 702 -11.27 -9.94 -6.70
CA ALA A 702 -12.29 -9.80 -7.72
C ALA A 702 -11.94 -8.67 -8.70
N ALA A 703 -12.29 -8.85 -9.97
CA ALA A 703 -12.13 -7.82 -11.00
C ALA A 703 -13.09 -6.64 -10.79
N GLN A 704 -14.30 -6.91 -10.32
CA GLN A 704 -15.27 -5.89 -9.91
C GLN A 704 -15.21 -5.66 -8.39
N ARG A 705 -15.70 -4.49 -7.95
CA ARG A 705 -15.77 -4.06 -6.53
C ARG A 705 -16.85 -4.79 -5.73
N HIS A 706 -16.91 -6.11 -5.82
CA HIS A 706 -17.83 -6.94 -5.05
C HIS A 706 -17.24 -7.25 -3.68
N ALA A 707 -18.09 -7.36 -2.68
CA ALA A 707 -17.67 -7.86 -1.38
C ALA A 707 -17.46 -9.39 -1.48
N VAL A 708 -16.25 -9.86 -1.18
CA VAL A 708 -15.80 -11.25 -1.34
C VAL A 708 -15.35 -11.88 -0.02
N ASN A 709 -15.35 -13.20 0.03
CA ASN A 709 -14.88 -14.00 1.17
C ASN A 709 -14.26 -15.32 0.69
N VAL A 710 -13.30 -15.82 1.48
CA VAL A 710 -12.76 -17.18 1.36
C VAL A 710 -13.05 -17.95 2.64
N ARG A 711 -13.52 -19.19 2.48
CA ARG A 711 -13.58 -20.19 3.54
C ARG A 711 -12.84 -21.45 3.13
N VAL A 712 -12.17 -22.07 4.08
CA VAL A 712 -11.44 -23.32 3.89
C VAL A 712 -11.99 -24.36 4.86
N PHE A 713 -12.44 -25.48 4.33
CA PHE A 713 -13.04 -26.58 5.08
C PHE A 713 -12.10 -27.81 5.07
N ARG A 714 -12.11 -28.61 6.14
CA ARG A 714 -11.46 -29.93 6.15
C ARG A 714 -12.14 -30.87 5.14
N GLY A 715 -11.34 -31.71 4.48
CA GLY A 715 -11.79 -32.66 3.45
C GLY A 715 -11.46 -32.17 2.05
N GLY A 716 -11.42 -33.04 1.05
CA GLY A 716 -11.09 -32.68 -0.33
C GLY A 716 -12.25 -32.78 -1.31
N PHE A 717 -13.48 -32.69 -0.83
CA PHE A 717 -14.67 -33.00 -1.60
C PHE A 717 -15.63 -31.82 -1.64
N LEU A 718 -16.61 -31.89 -2.54
CA LEU A 718 -17.65 -30.89 -2.67
C LEU A 718 -18.32 -30.66 -1.31
N VAL A 719 -18.27 -29.41 -0.83
CA VAL A 719 -18.98 -29.02 0.38
C VAL A 719 -20.46 -29.01 0.06
N THR A 720 -21.22 -29.85 0.75
CA THR A 720 -22.67 -30.00 0.58
C THR A 720 -23.48 -29.31 1.69
N ARG A 721 -22.79 -28.84 2.75
CA ARG A 721 -23.34 -28.11 3.89
C ARG A 721 -22.23 -27.30 4.60
N VAL A 722 -22.57 -26.11 5.09
CA VAL A 722 -21.64 -25.28 5.87
C VAL A 722 -21.70 -25.70 7.34
N LEU A 723 -20.60 -26.22 7.87
CA LEU A 723 -20.45 -26.60 9.28
C LEU A 723 -19.19 -25.96 9.85
N GLU A 724 -19.35 -25.12 10.88
CA GLU A 724 -18.20 -24.39 11.46
C GLU A 724 -17.16 -25.32 12.09
N LEU A 725 -17.57 -26.49 12.61
CA LEU A 725 -16.65 -27.51 13.11
C LEU A 725 -15.63 -27.98 12.06
N ASN A 726 -15.97 -27.89 10.78
CA ASN A 726 -15.11 -28.29 9.67
C ASN A 726 -14.34 -27.10 9.07
N THR A 727 -14.60 -25.86 9.48
CA THR A 727 -13.89 -24.67 8.98
C THR A 727 -12.49 -24.62 9.61
N VAL A 728 -11.44 -24.63 8.79
CA VAL A 728 -10.04 -24.44 9.22
C VAL A 728 -9.48 -23.07 8.89
N GLY A 729 -10.16 -22.32 8.01
CA GLY A 729 -9.78 -20.96 7.66
C GLY A 729 -10.98 -20.14 7.19
N ASN A 730 -11.00 -18.86 7.55
CA ASN A 730 -12.01 -17.91 7.10
C ASN A 730 -11.40 -16.51 7.02
N SER A 731 -11.59 -15.79 5.91
CA SER A 731 -11.15 -14.40 5.76
C SER A 731 -11.95 -13.39 6.60
N GLY A 732 -12.95 -13.83 7.38
CA GLY A 732 -13.76 -13.00 8.25
C GLY A 732 -14.95 -12.35 7.55
N LYS A 733 -15.19 -11.05 7.81
CA LYS A 733 -16.27 -10.30 7.16
C LYS A 733 -16.01 -10.20 5.65
N TYR A 734 -17.08 -10.16 4.84
CA TYR A 734 -16.94 -9.91 3.41
C TYR A 734 -16.27 -8.56 3.15
N ARG A 735 -15.31 -8.51 2.23
CA ARG A 735 -14.52 -7.32 1.93
C ARG A 735 -14.60 -6.96 0.45
N THR A 736 -14.72 -5.67 0.16
CA THR A 736 -14.72 -5.18 -1.22
C THR A 736 -13.43 -5.55 -1.93
N GLN A 737 -13.57 -6.21 -3.07
CA GLN A 737 -12.55 -6.52 -4.07
C GLN A 737 -11.46 -7.50 -3.63
N PHE A 738 -10.98 -7.46 -2.38
CA PHE A 738 -9.89 -8.30 -1.90
C PHE A 738 -10.12 -8.77 -0.46
N CYS A 739 -9.77 -10.03 -0.20
CA CYS A 739 -9.67 -10.58 1.16
C CYS A 739 -8.53 -11.59 1.26
N ALA A 740 -7.99 -11.73 2.48
CA ALA A 740 -6.98 -12.71 2.83
C ALA A 740 -7.48 -13.62 3.96
N CYS A 741 -7.30 -14.92 3.80
CA CYS A 741 -7.59 -15.96 4.78
C CYS A 741 -6.26 -16.55 5.25
N PRO A 742 -5.73 -16.14 6.43
CA PRO A 742 -4.55 -16.78 6.99
C PRO A 742 -4.84 -18.25 7.28
N LEU A 743 -3.85 -19.09 7.02
CA LEU A 743 -3.87 -20.52 7.32
C LEU A 743 -2.72 -20.79 8.28
N ASP A 744 -3.02 -21.37 9.44
CA ASP A 744 -1.99 -21.65 10.43
C ASP A 744 -2.12 -23.09 10.92
N GLY A 745 -1.06 -23.85 10.73
CA GLY A 745 -0.97 -25.19 11.27
C GLY A 745 -1.86 -26.23 10.56
N LEU A 746 -2.03 -26.15 9.24
CA LEU A 746 -2.71 -27.18 8.46
C LEU A 746 -1.96 -28.51 8.52
N GLU A 747 -2.68 -29.59 8.76
CA GLU A 747 -2.11 -30.94 8.73
C GLU A 747 -2.02 -31.44 7.28
N GLU A 748 -1.19 -32.45 7.05
CA GLU A 748 -1.18 -33.15 5.76
C GLU A 748 -2.59 -33.70 5.45
N GLY A 749 -3.09 -33.43 4.25
CA GLY A 749 -4.44 -33.83 3.87
C GLY A 749 -5.04 -32.97 2.78
N SER A 750 -6.34 -33.18 2.56
CA SER A 750 -7.12 -32.39 1.60
C SER A 750 -8.09 -31.46 2.29
N TYR A 751 -8.23 -30.28 1.71
CA TYR A 751 -9.07 -29.17 2.14
C TYR A 751 -9.89 -28.66 0.96
N THR A 752 -11.05 -28.08 1.24
CA THR A 752 -11.91 -27.46 0.22
C THR A 752 -11.96 -25.96 0.46
N VAL A 753 -11.45 -25.20 -0.50
CA VAL A 753 -11.50 -23.74 -0.55
C VAL A 753 -12.76 -23.31 -1.30
N VAL A 754 -13.62 -22.52 -0.66
CA VAL A 754 -14.83 -21.94 -1.27
C VAL A 754 -14.64 -20.44 -1.37
N VAL A 755 -14.86 -19.88 -2.57
CA VAL A 755 -14.75 -18.45 -2.85
C VAL A 755 -16.11 -17.87 -3.18
N SER A 756 -16.54 -16.83 -2.46
CA SER A 756 -17.92 -16.33 -2.56
C SER A 756 -18.01 -14.82 -2.60
N THR A 757 -19.09 -14.31 -3.21
CA THR A 757 -19.55 -12.93 -3.09
C THR A 757 -20.56 -12.78 -1.96
N PHE A 758 -20.78 -11.56 -1.46
CA PHE A 758 -21.73 -11.32 -0.37
C PHE A 758 -23.18 -11.61 -0.81
N GLU A 759 -23.59 -11.06 -1.96
CA GLU A 759 -24.90 -11.36 -2.55
C GLU A 759 -24.78 -12.42 -3.64
N ALA A 760 -25.85 -13.21 -3.81
CA ALA A 760 -25.99 -14.09 -4.96
C ALA A 760 -26.21 -13.27 -6.25
N PHE A 761 -25.90 -13.89 -7.39
CA PHE A 761 -26.01 -13.29 -8.73
C PHE A 761 -25.12 -12.07 -8.98
N LEU A 762 -24.05 -11.92 -8.19
CA LEU A 762 -22.97 -10.98 -8.50
C LEU A 762 -21.95 -11.66 -9.40
N PHE A 763 -21.89 -11.22 -10.66
CA PHE A 763 -20.97 -11.77 -11.64
C PHE A 763 -19.66 -11.01 -11.64
N SER A 764 -18.55 -11.76 -11.65
CA SER A 764 -17.20 -11.20 -11.65
C SER A 764 -16.16 -12.27 -11.94
N ARG A 765 -15.06 -11.89 -12.57
CA ARG A 765 -13.86 -12.72 -12.65
C ARG A 765 -13.05 -12.54 -11.37
N PHE A 766 -12.33 -13.57 -10.95
CA PHE A 766 -11.47 -13.48 -9.78
C PHE A 766 -10.16 -14.21 -9.95
N LYS A 767 -9.18 -13.78 -9.15
CA LYS A 767 -7.88 -14.40 -8.97
C LYS A 767 -7.84 -15.00 -7.55
N LEU A 768 -7.73 -16.32 -7.45
CA LEU A 768 -7.50 -17.05 -6.21
C LEU A 768 -6.02 -17.39 -6.12
N THR A 769 -5.34 -16.98 -5.05
CA THR A 769 -3.93 -17.30 -4.83
C THR A 769 -3.75 -18.00 -3.50
N VAL A 770 -3.16 -19.19 -3.52
CA VAL A 770 -2.77 -19.94 -2.32
C VAL A 770 -1.26 -19.85 -2.20
N GLY A 771 -0.75 -19.47 -1.03
CA GLY A 771 0.66 -19.49 -0.71
C GLY A 771 0.89 -20.24 0.59
N LEU A 772 1.67 -21.33 0.56
CA LEU A 772 2.04 -22.13 1.74
C LEU A 772 3.55 -22.27 1.85
N ASP A 773 4.02 -22.57 3.05
CA ASP A 773 5.41 -22.96 3.35
C ASP A 773 5.79 -24.38 2.89
N THR A 774 4.81 -25.18 2.48
CA THR A 774 4.96 -26.57 2.04
C THR A 774 4.36 -26.78 0.66
N ALA A 775 4.75 -27.87 -0.01
CA ALA A 775 4.20 -28.23 -1.30
C ALA A 775 2.71 -28.58 -1.23
N PHE A 776 1.93 -28.10 -2.19
CA PHE A 776 0.52 -28.41 -2.32
C PHE A 776 0.09 -28.49 -3.78
N THR A 777 -1.14 -28.93 -4.02
CA THR A 777 -1.81 -28.84 -5.32
C THR A 777 -3.18 -28.20 -5.16
N LEU A 778 -3.55 -27.31 -6.08
CA LEU A 778 -4.88 -26.70 -6.13
C LEU A 778 -5.64 -27.17 -7.39
N THR A 779 -6.82 -27.76 -7.21
CA THR A 779 -7.64 -28.23 -8.35
C THR A 779 -9.10 -27.83 -8.19
N PRO A 780 -9.80 -27.41 -9.26
CA PRO A 780 -11.22 -27.08 -9.17
C PRO A 780 -12.05 -28.33 -8.83
N ILE A 781 -13.03 -28.19 -7.95
CA ILE A 781 -14.01 -29.24 -7.65
C ILE A 781 -15.22 -29.01 -8.54
N ALA A 782 -15.64 -30.06 -9.24
CA ALA A 782 -16.83 -30.02 -10.07
C ALA A 782 -18.06 -29.71 -9.21
N ARG A 783 -18.93 -28.83 -9.72
CA ARG A 783 -20.17 -28.45 -9.05
C ARG A 783 -21.08 -29.66 -8.80
N GLU A 784 -22.03 -29.47 -7.91
CA GLU A 784 -23.09 -30.45 -7.69
C GLU A 784 -23.80 -30.81 -9.00
N GLY A 785 -23.92 -32.11 -9.28
CA GLY A 785 -24.58 -32.61 -10.50
C GLY A 785 -23.86 -32.28 -11.81
N ALA A 786 -22.57 -31.92 -11.77
CA ALA A 786 -21.79 -31.72 -12.99
C ALA A 786 -21.80 -32.98 -13.87
N GLY A 787 -22.21 -32.83 -15.13
CA GLY A 787 -22.36 -33.96 -16.06
C GLY A 787 -23.64 -34.78 -15.88
N MET A 788 -24.50 -34.46 -14.92
CA MET A 788 -25.75 -35.18 -14.64
C MET A 788 -26.98 -34.42 -15.19
N HIS A 789 -28.04 -35.16 -15.52
CA HIS A 789 -29.35 -34.60 -15.80
C HIS A 789 -30.00 -34.11 -14.51
N ARG A 790 -30.49 -32.86 -14.50
CA ARG A 790 -31.18 -32.26 -13.37
C ARG A 790 -32.68 -32.15 -13.64
N ARG A 791 -33.49 -32.59 -12.68
CA ARG A 791 -34.95 -32.40 -12.60
C ARG A 791 -35.27 -31.57 -11.36
N ASP A 792 -36.07 -30.52 -11.54
CA ASP A 792 -36.51 -29.66 -10.45
C ASP A 792 -37.92 -30.11 -10.06
N LEU A 793 -38.04 -30.68 -8.86
CA LEU A 793 -39.30 -31.18 -8.32
C LEU A 793 -39.77 -30.20 -7.24
N HIS A 794 -41.01 -29.75 -7.35
CA HIS A 794 -41.59 -28.80 -6.41
C HIS A 794 -42.62 -29.49 -5.53
N GLY A 795 -42.65 -29.14 -4.26
CA GLY A 795 -43.65 -29.65 -3.32
C GLY A 795 -43.84 -28.71 -2.13
N ARG A 796 -44.73 -29.08 -1.22
CA ARG A 796 -45.04 -28.31 -0.02
C ARG A 796 -45.38 -29.27 1.13
N TRP A 797 -44.99 -28.90 2.34
CA TRP A 797 -45.53 -29.43 3.58
C TRP A 797 -46.73 -28.57 3.97
N ALA A 798 -47.92 -29.14 4.19
CA ALA A 798 -49.16 -28.39 4.46
C ALA A 798 -49.97 -29.00 5.63
N PRO A 799 -49.93 -28.41 6.84
CA PRO A 799 -50.63 -28.91 8.02
C PRO A 799 -52.15 -28.95 7.84
N GLY A 800 -52.80 -30.01 8.32
CA GLY A 800 -54.27 -30.15 8.28
C GLY A 800 -54.87 -30.64 6.96
N SER A 801 -54.05 -30.87 5.94
CA SER A 801 -54.42 -31.70 4.79
C SER A 801 -54.29 -33.20 5.14
N ALA A 802 -54.61 -34.13 4.22
CA ALA A 802 -54.26 -35.54 4.37
C ALA A 802 -52.72 -35.78 4.51
N GLU A 803 -51.93 -34.72 4.38
CA GLU A 803 -50.47 -34.63 4.38
C GLU A 803 -49.97 -33.95 5.68
N SER A 804 -50.25 -34.52 6.86
CA SER A 804 -49.60 -34.13 8.13
C SER A 804 -48.25 -34.86 8.31
N MET A 805 -47.21 -34.21 8.82
CA MET A 805 -45.84 -34.43 8.31
C MET A 805 -44.70 -34.45 9.34
N GLY A 806 -44.30 -35.61 9.87
CA GLY A 806 -43.29 -35.64 10.94
C GLY A 806 -42.07 -36.52 10.69
N GLY A 807 -41.11 -36.38 11.61
CA GLY A 807 -39.92 -37.23 11.68
C GLY A 807 -40.27 -38.71 11.90
N PRO A 808 -39.25 -39.61 11.90
CA PRO A 808 -39.45 -41.06 11.89
C PRO A 808 -40.24 -41.61 13.08
N ALA A 809 -40.26 -40.87 14.20
CA ALA A 809 -41.00 -41.23 15.42
C ALA A 809 -42.48 -40.82 15.39
N SER A 810 -42.93 -40.10 14.36
CA SER A 810 -44.34 -39.71 14.20
C SER A 810 -45.12 -40.76 13.42
N GLU A 811 -46.36 -41.01 13.84
CA GLU A 811 -47.34 -41.83 13.08
C GLU A 811 -47.65 -41.24 11.68
N CYS A 812 -47.24 -40.00 11.46
CA CYS A 812 -47.46 -39.22 10.25
C CYS A 812 -46.28 -39.27 9.26
N SER A 813 -45.17 -39.94 9.59
CA SER A 813 -43.97 -40.00 8.72
C SER A 813 -44.25 -40.63 7.35
N ALA A 814 -45.27 -41.49 7.25
CA ALA A 814 -45.69 -42.10 6.01
C ALA A 814 -46.38 -41.13 5.03
N ARG A 815 -46.71 -39.91 5.47
CA ARG A 815 -47.41 -38.91 4.64
C ARG A 815 -46.43 -37.94 3.97
N ASN A 816 -45.12 -38.12 4.16
CA ASN A 816 -44.12 -37.22 3.58
C ASN A 816 -44.13 -37.19 2.06
N PRO A 817 -44.07 -36.02 1.35
CA PRO A 817 -44.03 -35.94 -0.10
C PRO A 817 -43.03 -36.91 -0.69
N ARG A 818 -43.55 -37.73 -1.61
CA ARG A 818 -42.84 -38.84 -2.21
C ARG A 818 -42.76 -38.66 -3.70
N PHE A 819 -41.60 -39.00 -4.24
CA PHE A 819 -41.38 -39.02 -5.67
C PHE A 819 -40.92 -40.41 -6.06
N LEU A 820 -41.68 -41.05 -6.94
CA LEU A 820 -41.34 -42.33 -7.52
C LEU A 820 -40.33 -42.11 -8.64
N VAL A 821 -39.17 -42.75 -8.53
CA VAL A 821 -38.09 -42.69 -9.51
C VAL A 821 -37.98 -44.06 -10.17
N ARG A 822 -38.13 -44.10 -11.49
CA ARG A 822 -37.99 -45.33 -12.29
C ARG A 822 -36.74 -45.27 -13.15
N THR A 823 -35.98 -46.36 -13.14
CA THR A 823 -34.84 -46.53 -14.04
C THR A 823 -34.83 -47.94 -14.64
N GLY A 824 -34.54 -48.03 -15.94
CA GLY A 824 -34.38 -49.31 -16.65
C GLY A 824 -32.92 -49.77 -16.79
N ARG A 825 -31.96 -49.00 -16.25
CA ARG A 825 -30.52 -49.29 -16.32
C ARG A 825 -29.81 -48.81 -15.05
N PRO A 826 -28.67 -49.40 -14.70
CA PRO A 826 -27.82 -48.87 -13.63
C PRO A 826 -27.43 -47.41 -13.92
N THR A 827 -27.62 -46.54 -12.93
CA THR A 827 -27.26 -45.11 -13.00
C THR A 827 -26.87 -44.61 -11.62
N THR A 828 -26.01 -43.59 -11.55
CA THR A 828 -25.74 -42.87 -10.29
C THR A 828 -26.73 -41.72 -10.14
N VAL A 829 -27.25 -41.53 -8.93
CA VAL A 829 -28.16 -40.44 -8.58
C VAL A 829 -27.73 -39.71 -7.32
N MET A 830 -28.22 -38.49 -7.18
CA MET A 830 -28.09 -37.65 -5.99
C MET A 830 -29.27 -36.70 -5.95
N ALA A 831 -29.73 -36.32 -4.76
CA ALA A 831 -30.84 -35.40 -4.62
C ALA A 831 -30.54 -34.34 -3.54
N ARG A 832 -30.98 -33.10 -3.79
CA ARG A 832 -30.87 -31.97 -2.87
C ARG A 832 -32.23 -31.36 -2.59
N LEU A 833 -32.60 -31.24 -1.33
CA LEU A 833 -33.83 -30.63 -0.84
C LEU A 833 -33.52 -29.25 -0.25
N GLN A 834 -34.24 -28.21 -0.70
CA GLN A 834 -34.11 -26.83 -0.21
C GLN A 834 -35.45 -26.17 0.04
N THR A 835 -35.46 -25.21 0.96
CA THR A 835 -36.62 -24.42 1.38
C THR A 835 -36.36 -22.91 1.24
N PRO A 836 -36.09 -22.42 0.02
CA PRO A 836 -35.53 -21.07 -0.18
C PRO A 836 -36.47 -19.92 0.23
N GLN A 837 -37.76 -20.20 0.43
CA GLN A 837 -38.79 -19.22 0.79
C GLN A 837 -39.25 -19.34 2.26
N ALA A 838 -38.68 -20.27 3.03
CA ALA A 838 -39.13 -20.55 4.39
C ALA A 838 -38.49 -19.60 5.41
N ASP A 839 -39.32 -19.03 6.29
CA ASP A 839 -38.88 -18.27 7.45
C ASP A 839 -39.86 -18.52 8.62
N PRO A 840 -39.46 -19.19 9.71
CA PRO A 840 -38.14 -19.79 9.94
C PRO A 840 -37.86 -21.01 9.04
N LEU A 841 -36.58 -21.36 8.86
CA LEU A 841 -36.17 -22.54 8.10
C LEU A 841 -36.56 -23.84 8.84
N PRO A 842 -37.29 -24.78 8.20
CA PRO A 842 -37.67 -26.03 8.84
C PRO A 842 -36.49 -27.01 8.95
N LEU A 843 -36.54 -27.88 9.96
CA LEU A 843 -35.65 -29.02 10.08
C LEU A 843 -36.04 -30.08 9.04
N VAL A 844 -35.22 -30.25 8.00
CA VAL A 844 -35.50 -31.15 6.88
C VAL A 844 -34.49 -32.30 6.76
N ALA A 845 -34.94 -33.42 6.21
CA ALA A 845 -34.11 -34.55 5.79
C ALA A 845 -34.61 -35.11 4.45
N LEU A 846 -33.74 -35.85 3.75
CA LEU A 846 -34.04 -36.44 2.46
C LEU A 846 -33.56 -37.89 2.46
N SER A 847 -34.41 -38.81 2.05
CA SER A 847 -34.10 -40.25 2.01
C SER A 847 -34.55 -40.88 0.70
N LEU A 848 -33.78 -41.83 0.20
CA LEU A 848 -34.05 -42.62 -1.00
C LEU A 848 -34.14 -44.10 -0.59
N PHE A 849 -35.25 -44.74 -0.91
CA PHE A 849 -35.52 -46.15 -0.59
C PHE A 849 -35.70 -46.97 -1.87
N GLU A 850 -35.41 -48.27 -1.81
CA GLU A 850 -35.92 -49.21 -2.80
C GLU A 850 -37.45 -49.23 -2.73
N TYR A 851 -38.12 -49.40 -3.87
CA TYR A 851 -39.58 -49.46 -3.92
C TYR A 851 -40.00 -50.58 -4.87
N ASP A 852 -40.86 -51.47 -4.40
CA ASP A 852 -41.36 -52.58 -5.22
C ASP A 852 -42.82 -52.86 -4.87
N ASN A 853 -43.69 -52.87 -5.89
CA ASN A 853 -45.11 -53.22 -5.78
C ASN A 853 -45.86 -52.53 -4.62
N GLY A 854 -45.58 -51.24 -4.36
CA GLY A 854 -46.24 -50.50 -3.29
C GLY A 854 -45.54 -50.55 -1.93
N VAL A 855 -44.50 -51.38 -1.78
CA VAL A 855 -43.79 -51.60 -0.52
C VAL A 855 -42.46 -50.84 -0.51
N VAL A 856 -42.22 -50.08 0.56
CA VAL A 856 -40.94 -49.39 0.79
C VAL A 856 -39.91 -50.39 1.31
N GLY A 857 -38.84 -50.60 0.54
CA GLY A 857 -37.75 -51.51 0.86
C GLY A 857 -36.61 -50.84 1.63
N GLY A 858 -35.38 -51.32 1.39
CA GLY A 858 -34.18 -50.84 2.10
C GLY A 858 -33.83 -49.38 1.79
N LEU A 859 -33.26 -48.68 2.78
CA LEU A 859 -32.71 -47.34 2.60
C LEU A 859 -31.46 -47.41 1.70
N CYS A 860 -31.52 -46.78 0.52
CA CYS A 860 -30.38 -46.67 -0.40
C CYS A 860 -29.40 -45.59 0.07
N THR A 861 -29.92 -44.40 0.38
CA THR A 861 -29.12 -43.27 0.89
C THR A 861 -30.01 -42.27 1.61
N SER A 862 -29.40 -41.49 2.50
CA SER A 862 -30.06 -40.38 3.18
C SER A 862 -29.12 -39.17 3.25
N SER A 863 -29.68 -37.98 3.46
CA SER A 863 -28.92 -36.79 3.81
C SER A 863 -28.40 -36.79 5.25
N GLY A 864 -28.82 -37.76 6.08
CA GLY A 864 -28.45 -37.86 7.49
C GLY A 864 -29.43 -37.12 8.41
N SER A 865 -28.91 -36.53 9.49
CA SER A 865 -29.72 -35.85 10.50
C SER A 865 -30.49 -34.65 9.95
N TYR A 866 -31.68 -34.41 10.50
CA TYR A 866 -32.51 -33.25 10.21
C TYR A 866 -31.77 -31.93 10.49
N THR A 867 -31.89 -30.95 9.60
CA THR A 867 -31.27 -29.63 9.76
C THR A 867 -32.06 -28.54 9.08
N ASN A 868 -31.94 -27.33 9.61
CA ASN A 868 -32.47 -26.08 9.07
C ASN A 868 -31.36 -25.25 8.39
N SER A 869 -30.36 -25.90 7.79
CA SER A 869 -29.31 -25.21 7.05
C SER A 869 -29.92 -24.46 5.86
N PRO A 870 -29.55 -23.19 5.60
CA PRO A 870 -30.08 -22.44 4.45
C PRO A 870 -29.83 -23.12 3.10
N GLN A 871 -28.72 -23.86 3.00
CA GLN A 871 -28.35 -24.63 1.80
C GLN A 871 -29.20 -25.90 1.60
N GLY A 872 -30.06 -26.23 2.58
CA GLY A 872 -30.82 -27.45 2.62
C GLY A 872 -29.96 -28.69 2.89
N VAL A 873 -30.43 -29.84 2.41
CA VAL A 873 -29.80 -31.14 2.62
C VAL A 873 -29.59 -31.86 1.30
N ALA A 874 -28.55 -32.68 1.19
CA ALA A 874 -28.29 -33.48 0.00
C ALA A 874 -27.92 -34.92 0.37
N THR A 875 -28.32 -35.87 -0.46
CA THR A 875 -27.86 -37.26 -0.35
C THR A 875 -26.42 -37.40 -0.85
N ARG A 876 -25.76 -38.52 -0.55
CA ARG A 876 -24.53 -38.91 -1.25
C ARG A 876 -24.87 -39.33 -2.68
N LEU A 877 -23.84 -39.39 -3.53
CA LEU A 877 -23.92 -40.07 -4.83
C LEU A 877 -24.11 -41.56 -4.58
N THR A 878 -25.18 -42.13 -5.14
CA THR A 878 -25.57 -43.52 -4.92
C THR A 878 -25.96 -44.16 -6.24
N GLY A 879 -25.44 -45.37 -6.50
CA GLY A 879 -25.87 -46.17 -7.65
C GLY A 879 -27.25 -46.78 -7.41
N ILE A 880 -28.13 -46.68 -8.40
CA ILE A 880 -29.45 -47.29 -8.42
C ILE A 880 -29.66 -48.04 -9.74
N GLY A 881 -30.64 -48.95 -9.77
CA GLY A 881 -30.97 -49.78 -10.92
C GLY A 881 -30.18 -51.09 -10.99
N ARG A 882 -30.75 -52.07 -11.71
CA ARG A 882 -30.12 -53.36 -12.01
C ARG A 882 -30.01 -53.54 -13.52
N ALA A 883 -29.05 -54.34 -13.98
CA ALA A 883 -28.86 -54.54 -15.41
C ALA A 883 -30.02 -55.35 -16.00
N GLY A 884 -30.78 -54.76 -16.93
CA GLY A 884 -31.85 -55.43 -17.67
C GLY A 884 -33.23 -55.48 -16.99
N GLU A 885 -33.39 -54.83 -15.83
CA GLU A 885 -34.66 -54.81 -15.08
C GLU A 885 -35.12 -53.35 -14.84
N ALA A 886 -36.44 -53.13 -14.92
CA ALA A 886 -37.04 -51.89 -14.44
C ALA A 886 -37.02 -51.90 -12.91
N ALA A 887 -36.40 -50.90 -12.30
CA ALA A 887 -36.33 -50.75 -10.86
C ALA A 887 -37.00 -49.43 -10.44
N GLU A 888 -37.78 -49.49 -9.37
CA GLU A 888 -38.44 -48.33 -8.77
C GLU A 888 -37.78 -47.95 -7.44
N TYR A 889 -37.72 -46.65 -7.18
CA TYR A 889 -37.15 -46.08 -5.97
C TYR A 889 -38.03 -44.96 -5.46
N LEU A 890 -38.08 -44.77 -4.15
CA LEU A 890 -38.90 -43.76 -3.51
C LEU A 890 -38.02 -42.70 -2.85
N VAL A 891 -38.11 -41.46 -3.34
CA VAL A 891 -37.50 -40.29 -2.70
C VAL A 891 -38.52 -39.68 -1.75
N VAL A 892 -38.15 -39.53 -0.48
CA VAL A 892 -39.00 -38.97 0.57
C VAL A 892 -38.36 -37.70 1.11
N ALA A 893 -39.03 -36.56 0.92
CA ALA A 893 -38.65 -35.28 1.49
C ALA A 893 -39.37 -35.08 2.82
N SER A 894 -38.62 -35.03 3.93
CA SER A 894 -39.21 -35.04 5.27
C SER A 894 -38.87 -33.84 6.13
N THR A 895 -39.79 -33.50 7.03
CA THR A 895 -39.63 -32.52 8.11
C THR A 895 -39.57 -33.20 9.47
N TRP A 896 -38.93 -32.56 10.44
CA TRP A 896 -38.95 -33.05 11.83
C TRP A 896 -40.32 -32.79 12.48
N ASP A 897 -40.81 -31.56 12.33
CA ASP A 897 -42.05 -31.07 12.97
C ASP A 897 -43.29 -31.34 12.11
N VAL A 898 -44.33 -31.87 12.75
CA VAL A 898 -45.62 -32.29 12.14
C VAL A 898 -46.39 -31.15 11.50
N ASP A 899 -46.22 -29.94 12.05
CA ASP A 899 -46.97 -28.74 11.69
C ASP A 899 -46.18 -27.80 10.76
N THR A 900 -45.17 -28.31 10.06
CA THR A 900 -44.40 -27.49 9.10
C THR A 900 -45.28 -27.11 7.92
N ASP A 901 -45.53 -25.80 7.72
CA ASP A 901 -46.10 -25.25 6.48
C ASP A 901 -45.02 -24.57 5.64
N SER A 902 -44.49 -25.25 4.63
CA SER A 902 -43.40 -24.70 3.84
C SER A 902 -43.29 -25.32 2.45
N ALA A 903 -43.06 -24.48 1.44
CA ALA A 903 -42.73 -24.93 0.09
C ALA A 903 -41.26 -25.35 0.00
N PHE A 904 -40.99 -26.38 -0.80
CA PHE A 904 -39.63 -26.85 -1.07
C PHE A 904 -39.37 -27.09 -2.55
N VAL A 905 -38.09 -27.14 -2.87
CA VAL A 905 -37.58 -27.58 -4.16
C VAL A 905 -36.62 -28.75 -3.91
N LEU A 906 -36.85 -29.85 -4.61
CA LEU A 906 -36.02 -31.04 -4.63
C LEU A 906 -35.34 -31.12 -6.01
N TYR A 907 -34.04 -30.87 -6.04
CA TYR A 907 -33.21 -31.05 -7.23
C TYR A 907 -32.75 -32.50 -7.29
N PHE A 908 -33.24 -33.24 -8.27
CA PHE A 908 -32.85 -34.61 -8.50
C PHE A 908 -31.85 -34.69 -9.66
N TYR A 909 -30.69 -35.28 -9.40
CA TYR A 909 -29.61 -35.45 -10.37
C TYR A 909 -29.44 -36.92 -10.71
N SER A 910 -29.29 -37.24 -12.00
CA SER A 910 -29.00 -38.59 -12.47
C SER A 910 -28.02 -38.59 -13.65
N GLU A 911 -27.06 -39.52 -13.69
CA GLU A 911 -26.17 -39.69 -14.86
C GLU A 911 -26.94 -40.21 -16.09
N GLY A 912 -27.79 -41.22 -15.89
CA GLY A 912 -28.71 -41.74 -16.89
C GLY A 912 -30.08 -41.04 -16.83
N VAL A 913 -30.88 -41.23 -17.88
CA VAL A 913 -32.27 -40.76 -17.91
C VAL A 913 -33.11 -41.57 -16.93
N VAL A 914 -33.80 -40.88 -16.03
CA VAL A 914 -34.77 -41.47 -15.10
C VAL A 914 -36.15 -40.81 -15.30
N GLU A 915 -37.20 -41.58 -15.05
CA GLU A 915 -38.56 -41.06 -14.98
C GLU A 915 -38.89 -40.76 -13.52
N ILE A 916 -39.49 -39.59 -13.26
CA ILE A 916 -39.86 -39.18 -11.89
C ILE A 916 -41.31 -38.72 -11.89
N THR A 917 -42.13 -39.34 -11.04
CA THR A 917 -43.55 -38.98 -10.85
C THR A 917 -43.84 -38.73 -9.38
N PRO A 918 -44.54 -37.64 -9.01
CA PRO A 918 -45.04 -37.46 -7.64
C PRO A 918 -45.98 -38.61 -7.29
N LEU A 919 -45.78 -39.23 -6.13
CA LEU A 919 -46.72 -40.20 -5.57
C LEU A 919 -47.74 -39.39 -4.75
N GLN A 920 -48.96 -39.26 -5.26
CA GLN A 920 -50.06 -38.69 -4.48
C GLN A 920 -50.28 -39.60 -3.26
N THR A 921 -50.30 -39.00 -2.07
CA THR A 921 -50.51 -39.67 -0.78
C THR A 921 -51.89 -40.28 -0.67
#